data_AF-A0A8K0P3J9-F1
#
_entry.id   AF-A0A8K0P3J9-F1
#
_cell.length_a   1.000
_cell.length_b   1.000
_cell.length_c   1.000
_cell.angle_alpha   90.00
_cell.angle_beta   90.00
_cell.angle_gamma   90.00
#
_symmetry.space_group_name_H-M   'P 1'
#
loop_
_entity.id
_entity.type
_entity.pdbx_description
1 polymer ?
#
loop_
_entity_poly.entity_id
_entity_poly.type
_entity_poly.pdbx_seq_one_letter_code
_entity_poly.pdbx_strand_id
1 'polypeptide(L)'
;MGASAARRARKSLSVILLPKLHASLIEPTERDSSHKLNRKAGGAVGAEIPSQKPDSAQKDEEETLVMRVPIALAAVKMLQRLPTDFMEENLSGILLKVMAFLKCRLESVRRAARETLVEISVSLGPKYLPVVVREMSSLLLSTRGYAFHVLAFTAHSLLVALVSLMQPGDINKCLRDFLEICKADLFGLSAEEKEVNRITAKVYEAKSHKSYDSFQLLAKVVPESCLIDLIQPLKEVLDSTHSYKSVKIVKECLIRVVKGLSDNSFISSPALVTFLYGVLSQNISSLWPVTAKETEKPLPRRAAGAYAGVNGTVSKPLALPADSYLIPKEPRKVRSKVTGAVDKVGAQANAHTMTEFGLQLLHSLLKKEQIKWRKDVVMKDSFIVTDMNGEKQSDEVVVDIMMLDPLVPVVCRSLESKHAKIATLALNCFRMMLRMDLPSLYDHLVKAAQAVYTILHKYAGATSGDNYNLAVAAFKAVAVLVRFMKSLPVEEDHLSALLTYVSRDLDLGGEVGSSSSYSGPARTATAFGVLRSILARKLRSPLIPPLMKRVAKLSIIAEASHIQAQSRQVFLQFLLDYPMSKKKLDSNVSFYLGQLDYELLSGRESALEFIQSIISVFPPLVLKNFSGIIFVSLAARLIEEEMPSCRKRVAEIIKSMLLRLNKATRDTLFSMLLIWMKDSELTHQQIAFQVCGILVLAEGDAFSSRLSDVLPIIVEQLKGKDKSNNVSSNPVNHKPQMGISNEKIKEKLSENCEEDFIPEDYDKTSESGIDLECEDERSRDHQLFQMLQLVLKIMMSCLEVLSSSKWGTYVNEIAVHCQLLLAYPHEWVRLASSQVLGSIFGSVEASKVALALKKEDKIKKEKLKKKANSLENNNCLPFLFTGVKRRLKSLILDLTGQLECNGIGPQLADQVVKNLAFLARVLKFLEDRKEVREDAKEDESKLSLAWMMFKMRKIVNKEVPSIFY
;
A
#
# COMPACT_ATOMS: atom_id res chain seq x y z
N MET A 1 38.69 20.25 -50.51
CA MET A 1 37.94 21.53 -50.46
C MET A 1 37.34 21.90 -49.07
N GLY A 2 37.32 21.02 -48.06
CA GLY A 2 36.65 21.31 -46.77
C GLY A 2 37.33 22.30 -45.80
N ALA A 3 38.67 22.42 -45.78
CA ALA A 3 39.37 23.24 -44.79
C ALA A 3 39.23 24.77 -44.99
N SER A 4 39.09 25.24 -46.23
CA SER A 4 38.91 26.67 -46.55
C SER A 4 37.48 27.15 -46.26
N ALA A 5 36.48 26.30 -46.50
CA ALA A 5 35.09 26.57 -46.14
C ALA A 5 34.90 26.59 -44.61
N ALA A 6 35.51 25.64 -43.90
CA ALA A 6 35.49 25.61 -42.43
C ALA A 6 36.18 26.83 -41.79
N ARG A 7 37.32 27.28 -42.34
CA ARG A 7 37.98 28.52 -41.88
C ARG A 7 37.16 29.78 -42.16
N ARG A 8 36.51 29.88 -43.33
CA ARG A 8 35.60 30.99 -43.67
C ARG A 8 34.35 31.00 -42.80
N ALA A 9 33.73 29.85 -42.58
CA ALA A 9 32.60 29.70 -41.66
C ALA A 9 32.99 30.11 -40.24
N ARG A 10 34.15 29.63 -39.75
CA ARG A 10 34.69 30.01 -38.43
C ARG A 10 34.92 31.51 -38.29
N LYS A 11 35.51 32.15 -39.31
CA LYS A 11 35.75 33.61 -39.32
C LYS A 11 34.44 34.40 -39.38
N SER A 12 33.45 33.93 -40.14
CA SER A 12 32.12 34.55 -40.19
C SER A 12 31.36 34.42 -38.86
N LEU A 13 31.41 33.24 -38.24
CA LEU A 13 30.83 32.99 -36.92
C LEU A 13 31.48 33.84 -35.82
N SER A 14 32.81 33.96 -35.82
CA SER A 14 33.54 34.71 -34.79
C SER A 14 33.53 36.23 -34.99
N VAL A 15 33.58 36.72 -36.24
CA VAL A 15 33.71 38.17 -36.53
C VAL A 15 32.36 38.85 -36.75
N ILE A 16 31.34 38.13 -37.24
CA ILE A 16 30.06 38.73 -37.62
C ILE A 16 28.94 38.29 -36.68
N LEU A 17 28.74 36.99 -36.48
CA LEU A 17 27.56 36.50 -35.78
C LEU A 17 27.68 36.65 -34.25
N LEU A 18 28.82 36.25 -33.65
CA LEU A 18 29.01 36.34 -32.20
C LEU A 18 28.97 37.80 -31.68
N PRO A 19 29.59 38.79 -32.35
CA PRO A 19 29.47 40.19 -31.94
C PRO A 19 28.05 40.75 -32.11
N LYS A 20 27.31 40.33 -33.15
CA LYS A 20 25.90 40.72 -33.32
C LYS A 20 24.99 40.12 -32.24
N LEU A 21 25.16 38.84 -31.91
CA LEU A 21 24.44 38.20 -30.80
C LEU A 21 24.80 38.85 -29.45
N HIS A 22 26.08 39.19 -29.26
CA HIS A 22 26.49 39.98 -28.11
C HIS A 22 25.86 41.37 -28.08
N ALA A 23 25.76 42.07 -29.21
CA ALA A 23 25.09 43.36 -29.29
C ALA A 23 23.60 43.26 -28.96
N SER A 24 22.90 42.25 -29.48
CA SER A 24 21.48 41.98 -29.16
C SER A 24 21.25 41.61 -27.69
N LEU A 25 22.25 41.03 -27.01
CA LEU A 25 22.24 40.79 -25.56
C LEU A 25 22.58 42.05 -24.74
N ILE A 26 23.23 43.07 -25.34
CA ILE A 26 23.73 44.29 -24.66
C ILE A 26 22.82 45.50 -24.89
N GLU A 27 22.00 45.55 -25.94
CA GLU A 27 21.18 46.71 -26.27
C GLU A 27 20.43 47.25 -25.04
N PRO A 28 20.80 48.44 -24.53
CA PRO A 28 20.24 48.98 -23.31
C PRO A 28 18.75 49.23 -23.51
N THR A 29 17.92 48.77 -22.57
CA THR A 29 16.51 49.14 -22.55
C THR A 29 16.38 50.62 -22.18
N GLU A 30 15.31 51.28 -22.63
CA GLU A 30 15.05 52.70 -22.35
C GLU A 30 15.02 53.05 -20.85
N ARG A 31 14.90 52.06 -19.96
CA ARG A 31 15.03 52.23 -18.50
C ARG A 31 16.45 52.55 -18.01
N ASP A 32 17.50 52.05 -18.68
CA ASP A 32 18.90 52.34 -18.30
C ASP A 32 19.35 53.74 -18.73
N SER A 33 18.79 54.25 -19.84
CA SER A 33 18.99 55.64 -20.27
C SER A 33 18.19 56.62 -19.38
N SER A 34 16.94 56.29 -19.01
CA SER A 34 16.11 57.15 -18.17
C SER A 34 16.54 57.20 -16.69
N HIS A 35 17.12 56.15 -16.12
CA HIS A 35 17.71 56.21 -14.77
C HIS A 35 18.99 57.07 -14.68
N LYS A 36 19.73 57.22 -15.79
CA LYS A 36 20.87 58.15 -15.87
C LYS A 36 20.46 59.59 -16.16
N LEU A 37 19.39 59.80 -16.94
CA LEU A 37 18.88 61.13 -17.27
C LEU A 37 18.23 61.83 -16.06
N ASN A 38 17.50 61.10 -15.21
CA ASN A 38 16.90 61.66 -13.99
C ASN A 38 17.91 62.08 -12.90
N ARG A 39 19.19 61.70 -13.04
CA ARG A 39 20.25 62.10 -12.10
C ARG A 39 21.01 63.35 -12.57
N LYS A 40 20.87 63.75 -13.84
CA LYS A 40 21.53 64.93 -14.43
C LYS A 40 20.63 66.16 -14.59
N ALA A 41 19.32 66.02 -14.37
CA ALA A 41 18.34 67.12 -14.44
C ALA A 41 17.84 67.59 -13.05
N GLY A 42 18.68 67.49 -12.01
CA GLY A 42 18.39 68.05 -10.69
C GLY A 42 18.94 69.47 -10.57
N GLY A 43 18.29 70.46 -11.19
CA GLY A 43 18.75 71.84 -11.13
C GLY A 43 17.97 72.84 -11.97
N ALA A 44 16.65 72.90 -11.84
CA ALA A 44 15.86 74.12 -12.03
C ALA A 44 14.41 73.88 -11.62
N VAL A 45 13.83 74.89 -10.98
CA VAL A 45 12.50 74.96 -10.39
C VAL A 45 11.41 74.99 -11.47
N GLY A 46 10.30 74.28 -11.27
CA GLY A 46 9.07 74.47 -12.05
C GLY A 46 8.25 73.19 -12.18
N ALA A 47 7.00 73.24 -11.73
CA ALA A 47 6.06 72.13 -11.70
C ALA A 47 5.78 71.53 -13.10
N GLU A 48 5.78 70.20 -13.21
CA GLU A 48 4.87 69.43 -14.06
C GLU A 48 4.98 67.91 -13.74
N ILE A 49 3.85 67.25 -13.90
CA ILE A 49 3.47 65.89 -13.47
C ILE A 49 4.46 64.81 -13.95
N PRO A 50 4.84 63.79 -13.15
CA PRO A 50 5.58 62.65 -13.69
C PRO A 50 4.63 61.82 -14.56
N SER A 51 4.84 61.88 -15.87
CA SER A 51 4.22 61.04 -16.88
C SER A 51 4.46 59.56 -16.57
N GLN A 52 3.46 58.89 -16.00
CA GLN A 52 3.40 57.43 -15.94
C GLN A 52 3.29 56.90 -17.39
N LYS A 53 4.32 56.18 -17.87
CA LYS A 53 4.23 55.36 -19.09
C LYS A 53 3.02 54.41 -18.96
N PRO A 54 2.20 54.21 -20.00
CA PRO A 54 1.05 53.30 -19.96
C PRO A 54 1.49 51.88 -19.61
N ASP A 55 0.70 51.17 -18.79
CA ASP A 55 0.99 49.81 -18.29
C ASP A 55 1.27 48.79 -19.43
N SER A 56 0.74 49.02 -20.63
CA SER A 56 1.03 48.20 -21.82
C SER A 56 2.50 48.25 -22.23
N ALA A 57 3.13 49.43 -22.25
CA ALA A 57 4.52 49.59 -22.68
C ALA A 57 5.51 48.96 -21.69
N GLN A 58 5.19 48.94 -20.39
CA GLN A 58 6.03 48.26 -19.39
C GLN A 58 5.96 46.74 -19.53
N LYS A 59 4.79 46.21 -19.91
CA LYS A 59 4.58 44.78 -20.15
C LYS A 59 5.31 44.33 -21.42
N ASP A 60 5.26 45.12 -22.48
CA ASP A 60 6.00 44.87 -23.73
C ASP A 60 7.53 44.89 -23.50
N GLU A 61 8.04 45.81 -22.67
CA GLU A 61 9.45 45.85 -22.25
C GLU A 61 9.85 44.62 -21.40
N GLU A 62 8.95 44.12 -20.54
CA GLU A 62 9.17 42.91 -19.75
C GLU A 62 9.22 41.65 -20.64
N GLU A 63 8.27 41.51 -21.56
CA GLU A 63 8.22 40.40 -22.51
C GLU A 63 9.45 40.40 -23.42
N THR A 64 9.88 41.56 -23.92
CA THR A 64 11.10 41.65 -24.74
C THR A 64 12.36 41.25 -23.97
N LEU A 65 12.48 41.62 -22.69
CA LEU A 65 13.60 41.19 -21.85
C LEU A 65 13.61 39.67 -21.62
N VAL A 66 12.45 39.08 -21.33
CA VAL A 66 12.31 37.61 -21.16
C VAL A 66 12.71 36.87 -22.45
N MET A 67 12.33 37.40 -23.61
CA MET A 67 12.67 36.81 -24.92
C MET A 67 14.15 36.97 -25.31
N ARG A 68 14.86 37.96 -24.75
CA ARG A 68 16.30 38.18 -25.02
C ARG A 68 17.20 37.20 -24.30
N VAL A 69 16.83 36.74 -23.11
CA VAL A 69 17.70 35.88 -22.28
C VAL A 69 18.09 34.58 -23.01
N PRO A 70 17.17 33.82 -23.64
CA PRO A 70 17.52 32.57 -24.33
C PRO A 70 18.50 32.72 -25.51
N ILE A 71 18.70 33.93 -26.04
CA ILE A 71 19.72 34.21 -27.07
C ILE A 71 21.12 33.84 -26.57
N ALA A 72 21.37 33.98 -25.27
CA ALA A 72 22.63 33.59 -24.66
C ALA A 72 22.89 32.08 -24.76
N LEU A 73 21.85 31.24 -24.68
CA LEU A 73 21.99 29.80 -24.87
C LEU A 73 22.39 29.47 -26.32
N ALA A 74 21.77 30.13 -27.30
CA ALA A 74 22.14 29.97 -28.70
C ALA A 74 23.61 30.36 -28.94
N ALA A 75 24.05 31.48 -28.36
CA ALA A 75 25.44 31.92 -28.42
C ALA A 75 26.42 30.91 -27.79
N VAL A 76 26.09 30.32 -26.64
CA VAL A 76 26.93 29.29 -26.01
C VAL A 76 26.96 28.01 -26.85
N LYS A 77 25.82 27.52 -27.35
CA LYS A 77 25.78 26.33 -28.22
C LYS A 77 26.59 26.51 -29.50
N MET A 78 26.68 27.74 -29.99
CA MET A 78 27.57 28.10 -31.09
C MET A 78 29.04 28.09 -30.68
N LEU A 79 29.39 28.67 -29.51
CA LEU A 79 30.76 28.64 -28.99
C LEU A 79 31.27 27.20 -28.79
N GLN A 80 30.40 26.26 -28.41
CA GLN A 80 30.75 24.84 -28.28
C GLN A 80 31.19 24.18 -29.60
N ARG A 81 30.90 24.79 -30.76
CA ARG A 81 31.36 24.31 -32.08
C ARG A 81 32.70 24.94 -32.50
N LEU A 82 33.25 25.85 -31.69
CA LEU A 82 34.54 26.49 -31.88
C LEU A 82 35.59 25.84 -30.94
N PRO A 83 36.90 26.00 -31.21
CA PRO A 83 37.94 25.46 -30.34
C PRO A 83 37.92 26.01 -28.92
N THR A 84 38.41 25.17 -28.00
CA THR A 84 38.34 25.35 -26.55
C THR A 84 38.90 26.67 -26.08
N ASP A 85 40.05 27.09 -26.61
CA ASP A 85 40.72 28.32 -26.15
C ASP A 85 39.87 29.56 -26.45
N PHE A 86 39.28 29.62 -27.64
CA PHE A 86 38.40 30.72 -28.04
C PHE A 86 37.06 30.69 -27.30
N MET A 87 36.58 29.49 -26.97
CA MET A 87 35.36 29.32 -26.19
C MET A 87 35.57 29.79 -24.74
N GLU A 88 36.67 29.42 -24.09
CA GLU A 88 37.01 29.84 -22.72
C GLU A 88 37.20 31.36 -22.60
N GLU A 89 37.83 32.01 -23.58
CA GLU A 89 38.00 33.48 -23.61
C GLU A 89 36.67 34.25 -23.66
N ASN A 90 35.68 33.74 -24.40
CA ASN A 90 34.40 34.44 -24.63
C ASN A 90 33.27 33.98 -23.69
N LEU A 91 33.42 32.83 -23.03
CA LEU A 91 32.39 32.24 -22.17
C LEU A 91 32.07 33.13 -20.96
N SER A 92 33.08 33.61 -20.24
CA SER A 92 32.89 34.47 -19.06
C SER A 92 32.09 35.72 -19.40
N GLY A 93 32.33 36.32 -20.57
CA GLY A 93 31.60 37.50 -21.04
C GLY A 93 30.12 37.25 -21.29
N ILE A 94 29.73 36.06 -21.74
CA ILE A 94 28.30 35.68 -21.90
C ILE A 94 27.69 35.36 -20.54
N LEU A 95 28.39 34.59 -19.70
CA LEU A 95 27.92 34.21 -18.37
C LEU A 95 27.64 35.42 -17.49
N LEU A 96 28.56 36.40 -17.44
CA LEU A 96 28.39 37.64 -16.68
C LEU A 96 27.14 38.43 -17.14
N LYS A 97 26.82 38.40 -18.44
CA LYS A 97 25.63 39.08 -18.99
C LYS A 97 24.34 38.36 -18.58
N VAL A 98 24.29 37.03 -18.65
CA VAL A 98 23.14 36.25 -18.17
C VAL A 98 22.95 36.46 -16.66
N MET A 99 24.05 36.47 -15.90
CA MET A 99 24.03 36.72 -14.45
C MET A 99 23.64 38.16 -14.10
N ALA A 100 23.84 39.13 -15.00
CA ALA A 100 23.33 40.50 -14.81
C ALA A 100 21.80 40.55 -14.83
N PHE A 101 21.12 39.73 -15.64
CA PHE A 101 19.66 39.62 -15.63
C PHE A 101 19.12 39.03 -14.31
N LEU A 102 19.92 38.23 -13.59
CA LEU A 102 19.55 37.76 -12.24
C LEU A 102 19.50 38.90 -11.20
N LYS A 103 20.14 40.05 -11.47
CA LYS A 103 20.05 41.26 -10.65
C LYS A 103 18.81 42.11 -10.95
N CYS A 104 17.99 41.72 -11.93
CA CYS A 104 16.78 42.45 -12.26
C CYS A 104 15.73 42.32 -11.14
N ARG A 105 15.00 43.41 -10.86
CA ARG A 105 13.93 43.40 -9.85
C ARG A 105 12.69 42.61 -10.28
N LEU A 106 12.48 42.41 -11.59
CA LEU A 106 11.37 41.64 -12.14
C LEU A 106 11.59 40.14 -11.95
N GLU A 107 10.60 39.44 -11.38
CA GLU A 107 10.68 38.00 -11.10
C GLU A 107 10.74 37.17 -12.39
N SER A 108 9.92 37.52 -13.38
CA SER A 108 9.86 36.88 -14.71
C SER A 108 11.22 36.85 -15.40
N VAL A 109 11.92 37.99 -15.42
CA VAL A 109 13.27 38.11 -15.99
C VAL A 109 14.28 37.27 -15.22
N ARG A 110 14.24 37.27 -13.87
CA ARG A 110 15.12 36.40 -13.06
C ARG A 110 14.86 34.92 -13.30
N ARG A 111 13.60 34.53 -13.50
CA ARG A 111 13.21 33.14 -13.80
C ARG A 111 13.77 32.71 -15.15
N ALA A 112 13.53 33.49 -16.21
CA ALA A 112 14.08 33.22 -17.54
C ALA A 112 15.61 33.16 -17.55
N ALA A 113 16.27 34.08 -16.83
CA ALA A 113 17.73 34.10 -16.64
C ALA A 113 18.25 32.83 -15.96
N ARG A 114 17.57 32.36 -14.90
CA ARG A 114 17.93 31.14 -14.18
C ARG A 114 17.73 29.88 -15.03
N GLU A 115 16.60 29.77 -15.73
CA GLU A 115 16.32 28.65 -16.64
C GLU A 115 17.36 28.59 -17.77
N THR A 116 17.64 29.73 -18.40
CA THR A 116 18.67 29.83 -19.44
C THR A 116 20.06 29.48 -18.89
N LEU A 117 20.42 29.96 -17.69
CA LEU A 117 21.70 29.64 -17.05
C LEU A 117 21.84 28.15 -16.72
N VAL A 118 20.75 27.50 -16.30
CA VAL A 118 20.69 26.06 -16.07
C VAL A 118 20.88 25.30 -17.39
N GLU A 119 20.17 25.67 -18.46
CA GLU A 119 20.31 25.05 -19.78
C GLU A 119 21.72 25.24 -20.37
N ILE A 120 22.31 26.42 -20.20
CA ILE A 120 23.71 26.70 -20.56
C ILE A 120 24.63 25.75 -19.79
N SER A 121 24.45 25.63 -18.47
CA SER A 121 25.31 24.80 -17.63
C SER A 121 25.20 23.31 -17.95
N VAL A 122 23.98 22.83 -18.23
CA VAL A 122 23.74 21.46 -18.71
C VAL A 122 24.39 21.21 -20.06
N SER A 123 24.32 22.18 -20.99
CA SER A 123 24.97 22.08 -22.30
C SER A 123 26.50 22.00 -22.18
N LEU A 124 27.09 22.83 -21.30
CA LEU A 124 28.54 22.90 -21.08
C LEU A 124 29.11 21.69 -20.32
N GLY A 125 28.30 21.12 -19.43
CA GLY A 125 28.67 20.01 -18.56
C GLY A 125 29.42 20.42 -17.28
N PRO A 126 29.67 19.46 -16.37
CA PRO A 126 30.20 19.72 -15.02
C PRO A 126 31.57 20.41 -14.97
N LYS A 127 32.41 20.24 -16.00
CA LYS A 127 33.77 20.82 -16.06
C LYS A 127 33.79 22.34 -15.90
N TYR A 128 32.77 23.03 -16.42
CA TYR A 128 32.69 24.50 -16.38
C TYR A 128 31.91 25.03 -15.16
N LEU A 129 31.35 24.14 -14.32
CA LEU A 129 30.60 24.53 -13.14
C LEU A 129 31.39 25.43 -12.17
N PRO A 130 32.70 25.21 -11.90
CA PRO A 130 33.46 26.10 -11.03
C PRO A 130 33.54 27.54 -11.55
N VAL A 131 33.61 27.72 -12.87
CA VAL A 131 33.61 29.07 -13.49
C VAL A 131 32.24 29.72 -13.31
N VAL A 132 31.15 28.98 -13.60
CA VAL A 132 29.78 29.47 -13.44
C VAL A 132 29.50 29.88 -11.99
N VAL A 133 29.87 29.05 -11.02
CA VAL A 133 29.62 29.31 -9.59
C VAL A 133 30.46 30.48 -9.09
N ARG A 134 31.73 30.57 -9.50
CA ARG A 134 32.61 31.68 -9.12
C ARG A 134 32.11 33.02 -9.64
N GLU A 135 31.70 33.10 -10.91
CA GLU A 135 31.17 34.34 -11.51
C GLU A 135 29.79 34.70 -10.94
N MET A 136 28.94 33.71 -10.69
CA MET A 136 27.65 33.93 -10.04
C MET A 136 27.84 34.48 -8.61
N SER A 137 28.80 33.92 -7.87
CA SER A 137 29.15 34.35 -6.52
C SER A 137 29.75 35.75 -6.53
N SER A 138 30.75 36.02 -7.39
CA SER A 138 31.42 37.33 -7.47
C SER A 138 30.43 38.47 -7.75
N LEU A 139 29.50 38.25 -8.68
CA LEU A 139 28.51 39.26 -9.07
C LEU A 139 27.41 39.45 -8.04
N LEU A 140 26.86 38.38 -7.46
CA LEU A 140 25.70 38.50 -6.57
C LEU A 140 26.11 38.83 -5.13
N LEU A 141 27.28 38.36 -4.66
CA LEU A 141 27.82 38.72 -3.34
C LEU A 141 28.18 40.21 -3.23
N SER A 142 28.55 40.86 -4.35
CA SER A 142 28.86 42.29 -4.36
C SER A 142 27.63 43.18 -4.18
N THR A 143 26.42 42.63 -4.36
CA THR A 143 25.13 43.32 -4.22
C THR A 143 24.47 42.94 -2.90
N ARG A 144 24.51 43.83 -1.90
CA ARG A 144 23.90 43.58 -0.58
C ARG A 144 22.36 43.52 -0.65
N GLY A 145 21.73 42.63 0.11
CA GLY A 145 20.27 42.44 0.24
C GLY A 145 19.70 41.28 -0.57
N TYR A 146 18.53 41.46 -1.20
CA TYR A 146 17.74 40.39 -1.85
C TYR A 146 18.50 39.53 -2.90
N ALA A 147 19.58 40.05 -3.49
CA ALA A 147 20.39 39.35 -4.48
C ALA A 147 21.04 38.08 -3.91
N PHE A 148 21.28 38.01 -2.60
CA PHE A 148 21.78 36.79 -1.97
C PHE A 148 20.73 35.67 -1.94
N HIS A 149 19.45 36.00 -1.72
CA HIS A 149 18.37 35.00 -1.82
C HIS A 149 18.27 34.43 -3.25
N VAL A 150 18.47 35.30 -4.26
CA VAL A 150 18.53 34.88 -5.66
C VAL A 150 19.72 33.94 -5.87
N LEU A 151 20.90 34.28 -5.36
CA LEU A 151 22.12 33.45 -5.43
C LEU A 151 21.92 32.05 -4.86
N ALA A 152 21.39 31.93 -3.64
CA ALA A 152 21.15 30.63 -2.99
C ALA A 152 20.13 29.79 -3.78
N PHE A 153 19.08 30.42 -4.30
CA PHE A 153 18.07 29.74 -5.10
C PHE A 153 18.62 29.29 -6.47
N THR A 154 19.38 30.13 -7.17
CA THR A 154 20.01 29.78 -8.46
C THR A 154 21.07 28.70 -8.28
N ALA A 155 21.89 28.77 -7.23
CA ALA A 155 22.87 27.75 -6.90
C ALA A 155 22.21 26.37 -6.71
N HIS A 156 21.07 26.33 -6.00
CA HIS A 156 20.29 25.11 -5.86
C HIS A 156 19.74 24.60 -7.21
N SER A 157 19.16 25.47 -8.05
CA SER A 157 18.66 25.06 -9.37
C SER A 157 19.75 24.48 -10.27
N LEU A 158 20.98 25.02 -10.20
CA LEU A 158 22.13 24.47 -10.90
C LEU A 158 22.50 23.07 -10.40
N LEU A 159 22.52 22.85 -9.08
CA LEU A 159 22.78 21.54 -8.50
C LEU A 159 21.73 20.51 -8.92
N VAL A 160 20.44 20.87 -8.86
CA VAL A 160 19.34 19.96 -9.26
C VAL A 160 19.52 19.46 -10.69
N ALA A 161 19.88 20.35 -11.62
CA ALA A 161 20.01 20.00 -13.03
C ALA A 161 21.30 19.23 -13.37
N LEU A 162 22.39 19.46 -12.62
CA LEU A 162 23.71 18.93 -12.95
C LEU A 162 24.11 17.67 -12.18
N VAL A 163 23.51 17.40 -11.01
CA VAL A 163 23.88 16.26 -10.15
C VAL A 163 23.81 14.91 -10.88
N SER A 164 22.87 14.73 -11.81
CA SER A 164 22.75 13.49 -12.61
C SER A 164 23.84 13.33 -13.68
N LEU A 165 24.55 14.41 -14.02
CA LEU A 165 25.58 14.44 -15.06
C LEU A 165 27.02 14.41 -14.50
N MET A 166 27.17 14.60 -13.18
CA MET A 166 28.48 14.69 -12.51
C MET A 166 29.20 13.34 -12.43
N GLN A 167 30.52 13.38 -12.52
CA GLN A 167 31.42 12.26 -12.23
C GLN A 167 32.20 12.51 -10.92
N PRO A 168 32.81 11.47 -10.32
CA PRO A 168 33.59 11.62 -9.11
C PRO A 168 34.69 12.68 -9.27
N GLY A 169 34.70 13.69 -8.38
CA GLY A 169 35.72 14.75 -8.35
C GLY A 169 35.37 16.04 -9.08
N ASP A 170 34.31 16.07 -9.90
CA ASP A 170 33.87 17.30 -10.61
C ASP A 170 33.48 18.42 -9.63
N ILE A 171 32.88 18.05 -8.49
CA ILE A 171 32.42 18.99 -7.46
C ILE A 171 33.57 19.57 -6.63
N ASN A 172 34.74 18.93 -6.56
CA ASN A 172 35.79 19.28 -5.58
C ASN A 172 36.25 20.74 -5.70
N LYS A 173 36.31 21.28 -6.92
CA LYS A 173 36.79 22.64 -7.19
C LYS A 173 35.78 23.74 -6.81
N CYS A 174 34.51 23.40 -6.63
CA CYS A 174 33.44 24.36 -6.31
C CYS A 174 32.63 23.99 -5.07
N LEU A 175 32.91 22.84 -4.43
CA LEU A 175 32.24 22.38 -3.21
C LEU A 175 32.28 23.46 -2.13
N ARG A 176 33.44 24.06 -1.88
CA ARG A 176 33.59 25.10 -0.87
C ARG A 176 32.71 26.33 -1.14
N ASP A 177 32.61 26.76 -2.39
CA ASP A 177 31.76 27.89 -2.78
C ASP A 177 30.28 27.58 -2.49
N PHE A 178 29.81 26.39 -2.86
CA PHE A 178 28.44 25.96 -2.55
C PHE A 178 28.18 25.87 -1.03
N LEU A 179 29.13 25.34 -0.27
CA LEU A 179 29.00 25.20 1.18
C LEU A 179 28.96 26.56 1.89
N GLU A 180 29.77 27.53 1.47
CA GLU A 180 29.73 28.89 2.00
C GLU A 180 28.41 29.60 1.66
N ILE A 181 27.88 29.42 0.44
CA ILE A 181 26.54 29.93 0.08
C ILE A 181 25.47 29.31 0.99
N CYS A 182 25.50 28.00 1.20
CA CYS A 182 24.53 27.32 2.06
C CYS A 182 24.65 27.77 3.53
N LYS A 183 25.89 27.91 4.04
CA LYS A 183 26.16 28.39 5.41
C LYS A 183 25.64 29.80 5.62
N ALA A 184 25.92 30.72 4.69
CA ALA A 184 25.46 32.10 4.76
C ALA A 184 23.93 32.24 4.58
N ASP A 185 23.28 31.36 3.80
CA ASP A 185 21.82 31.35 3.65
C ASP A 185 21.08 30.84 4.90
N LEU A 186 21.70 29.96 5.68
CA LEU A 186 21.07 29.34 6.85
C LEU A 186 21.43 30.00 8.18
N PHE A 187 22.63 30.58 8.30
CA PHE A 187 23.14 31.16 9.56
C PHE A 187 23.58 32.62 9.43
N GLY A 188 23.61 33.18 8.21
CA GLY A 188 23.99 34.57 7.98
C GLY A 188 22.80 35.53 8.00
N LEU A 189 23.05 36.78 7.60
CA LEU A 189 22.03 37.84 7.53
C LEU A 189 20.84 37.46 6.63
N SER A 190 21.08 36.66 5.58
CA SER A 190 20.02 36.13 4.70
C SER A 190 18.99 35.30 5.47
N ALA A 191 19.42 34.55 6.49
CA ALA A 191 18.51 33.76 7.30
C ALA A 191 17.58 34.65 8.13
N GLU A 192 18.11 35.72 8.72
CA GLU A 192 17.33 36.71 9.48
C GLU A 192 16.33 37.46 8.57
N GLU A 193 16.75 37.83 7.36
CA GLU A 193 15.90 38.49 6.37
C GLU A 193 14.69 37.63 5.96
N LYS A 194 14.86 36.30 5.87
CA LYS A 194 13.79 35.35 5.52
C LYS A 194 12.74 35.18 6.62
N GLU A 195 13.01 35.62 7.84
CA GLU A 195 12.03 35.63 8.93
C GLU A 195 11.13 36.87 8.90
N VAL A 196 11.49 37.88 8.09
CA VAL A 196 10.72 39.11 7.95
C VAL A 196 9.69 38.96 6.84
N ASN A 197 8.40 38.84 7.21
CA ASN A 197 7.28 38.67 6.27
C ASN A 197 7.21 39.74 5.17
N ARG A 198 7.67 40.97 5.44
CA ARG A 198 7.71 42.05 4.43
C ARG A 198 8.75 41.80 3.32
N ILE A 199 9.82 41.07 3.63
CA ILE A 199 10.88 40.71 2.67
C ILE A 199 10.42 39.49 1.85
N THR A 200 9.87 38.47 2.50
CA THR A 200 9.37 37.26 1.83
C THR A 200 8.15 37.52 0.94
N ALA A 201 7.35 38.55 1.23
CA ALA A 201 6.26 38.99 0.35
C ALA A 201 6.77 39.62 -0.95
N LYS A 202 7.91 40.33 -0.92
CA LYS A 202 8.48 41.06 -2.07
C LYS A 202 9.39 40.20 -2.95
N VAL A 203 10.02 39.18 -2.38
CA VAL A 203 11.04 38.38 -3.06
C VAL A 203 10.62 36.91 -3.02
N TYR A 204 10.25 36.36 -4.18
CA TYR A 204 9.83 34.97 -4.32
C TYR A 204 10.88 33.99 -3.79
N GLU A 205 12.15 34.23 -4.12
CA GLU A 205 13.28 33.38 -3.71
C GLU A 205 13.52 33.36 -2.20
N ALA A 206 13.06 34.37 -1.46
CA ALA A 206 13.20 34.45 0.00
C ALA A 206 12.17 33.57 0.74
N LYS A 207 11.13 33.09 0.07
CA LYS A 207 10.06 32.28 0.69
C LYS A 207 10.50 30.88 1.12
N SER A 208 11.65 30.40 0.66
CA SER A 208 12.11 29.04 0.94
C SER A 208 13.61 28.96 1.24
N HIS A 209 13.99 28.00 2.08
CA HIS A 209 15.38 27.66 2.35
C HIS A 209 15.78 26.44 1.50
N LYS A 210 16.14 26.66 0.24
CA LYS A 210 16.59 25.59 -0.66
C LYS A 210 17.95 24.99 -0.27
N SER A 211 18.70 25.68 0.58
CA SER A 211 20.00 25.24 1.07
C SER A 211 19.97 23.90 1.82
N TYR A 212 18.87 23.55 2.50
CA TYR A 212 18.71 22.21 3.10
C TYR A 212 18.77 21.09 2.06
N ASP A 213 18.07 21.28 0.93
CA ASP A 213 18.06 20.32 -0.17
C ASP A 213 19.39 20.33 -0.93
N SER A 214 20.06 21.48 -1.01
CA SER A 214 21.43 21.58 -1.57
C SER A 214 22.43 20.73 -0.80
N PHE A 215 22.38 20.69 0.54
CA PHE A 215 23.24 19.78 1.33
C PHE A 215 23.00 18.30 0.98
N GLN A 216 21.74 17.90 0.75
CA GLN A 216 21.42 16.53 0.33
C GLN A 216 22.00 16.22 -1.06
N LEU A 217 21.88 17.15 -2.01
CA LEU A 217 22.38 16.99 -3.37
C LEU A 217 23.91 16.94 -3.41
N LEU A 218 24.59 17.80 -2.66
CA LEU A 218 26.05 17.78 -2.52
C LEU A 218 26.52 16.44 -1.93
N ALA A 219 25.88 15.99 -0.85
CA ALA A 219 26.20 14.72 -0.20
C ALA A 219 26.05 13.50 -1.14
N LYS A 220 25.21 13.59 -2.19
CA LYS A 220 25.04 12.53 -3.20
C LYS A 220 26.20 12.42 -4.19
N VAL A 221 26.97 13.50 -4.40
CA VAL A 221 28.01 13.59 -5.46
C VAL A 221 29.43 13.80 -4.92
N VAL A 222 29.59 14.00 -3.62
CA VAL A 222 30.90 14.19 -2.98
C VAL A 222 31.72 12.88 -3.03
N PRO A 223 33.00 12.93 -3.43
CA PRO A 223 33.91 11.77 -3.31
C PRO A 223 34.43 11.63 -1.87
N GLU A 224 35.05 10.47 -1.58
CA GLU A 224 35.60 10.14 -0.24
C GLU A 224 36.51 11.24 0.34
N SER A 225 37.37 11.85 -0.51
CA SER A 225 38.33 12.88 -0.09
C SER A 225 37.70 14.13 0.53
N CYS A 226 36.43 14.41 0.22
CA CYS A 226 35.73 15.64 0.61
C CYS A 226 34.61 15.40 1.64
N LEU A 227 34.55 14.21 2.26
CA LEU A 227 33.57 13.88 3.30
C LEU A 227 33.67 14.80 4.53
N ILE A 228 34.90 15.14 4.94
CA ILE A 228 35.14 16.05 6.06
C ILE A 228 34.75 17.48 5.69
N ASP A 229 35.13 17.92 4.48
CA ASP A 229 34.84 19.28 3.98
C ASP A 229 33.32 19.57 3.97
N LEU A 230 32.51 18.56 3.62
CA LEU A 230 31.05 18.65 3.60
C LEU A 230 30.44 18.98 4.98
N ILE A 231 31.02 18.43 6.05
CA ILE A 231 30.48 18.52 7.42
C ILE A 231 31.10 19.68 8.19
N GLN A 232 32.34 20.04 7.87
CA GLN A 232 33.08 21.13 8.50
C GLN A 232 32.29 22.43 8.70
N PRO A 233 31.57 23.01 7.71
CA PRO A 233 30.85 24.26 7.91
C PRO A 233 29.74 24.15 8.97
N LEU A 234 29.11 23.00 9.10
CA LEU A 234 28.09 22.74 10.12
C LEU A 234 28.73 22.58 11.51
N LYS A 235 29.89 21.93 11.57
CA LYS A 235 30.66 21.77 12.81
C LYS A 235 31.16 23.11 13.35
N GLU A 236 31.69 23.98 12.49
CA GLU A 236 32.10 25.34 12.89
C GLU A 236 30.95 26.16 13.48
N VAL A 237 29.74 25.98 12.96
CA VAL A 237 28.53 26.59 13.53
C VAL A 237 28.22 25.98 14.89
N LEU A 238 28.32 24.66 15.07
CA LEU A 238 28.09 24.00 16.36
C LEU A 238 29.11 24.41 17.44
N ASP A 239 30.37 24.62 17.07
CA ASP A 239 31.42 25.05 18.00
C ASP A 239 31.16 26.46 18.54
N SER A 240 30.59 27.35 17.73
CA SER A 240 30.38 28.77 18.05
C SER A 240 28.97 29.12 18.55
N THR A 241 28.00 28.21 18.36
CA THR A 241 26.58 28.48 18.61
C THR A 241 26.15 28.10 20.03
N HIS A 242 25.38 28.98 20.67
CA HIS A 242 24.65 28.69 21.91
C HIS A 242 23.12 28.68 21.73
N SER A 243 22.63 28.99 20.52
CA SER A 243 21.20 29.04 20.22
C SER A 243 20.64 27.66 19.85
N TYR A 244 19.58 27.23 20.55
CA TYR A 244 18.84 26.01 20.22
C TYR A 244 18.30 26.01 18.78
N LYS A 245 17.90 27.18 18.27
CA LYS A 245 17.38 27.35 16.91
C LYS A 245 18.42 26.99 15.86
N SER A 246 19.63 27.52 15.99
CA SER A 246 20.75 27.23 15.09
C SER A 246 21.17 25.75 15.18
N VAL A 247 21.19 25.17 16.39
CA VAL A 247 21.43 23.72 16.56
C VAL A 247 20.36 22.89 15.83
N LYS A 248 19.08 23.28 15.90
CA LYS A 248 17.99 22.60 15.17
C LYS A 248 18.17 22.67 13.65
N ILE A 249 18.61 23.82 13.12
CA ILE A 249 18.93 24.00 11.70
C ILE A 249 20.08 23.07 11.30
N VAL A 250 21.15 23.00 12.10
CA VAL A 250 22.27 22.08 11.86
C VAL A 250 21.79 20.63 11.86
N LYS A 251 20.94 20.22 12.81
CA LYS A 251 20.37 18.87 12.87
C LYS A 251 19.61 18.51 11.60
N GLU A 252 18.76 19.41 11.10
CA GLU A 252 18.05 19.19 9.84
C GLU A 252 19.03 19.07 8.66
N CYS A 253 20.07 19.90 8.60
CA CYS A 253 21.11 19.78 7.56
C CYS A 253 21.83 18.43 7.61
N LEU A 254 22.20 17.97 8.81
CA LEU A 254 22.86 16.67 9.00
C LEU A 254 21.95 15.51 8.57
N ILE A 255 20.64 15.58 8.84
CA ILE A 255 19.66 14.59 8.34
C ILE A 255 19.64 14.56 6.81
N ARG A 256 19.69 15.73 6.16
CA ARG A 256 19.76 15.86 4.69
C ARG A 256 21.07 15.30 4.14
N VAL A 257 22.18 15.56 4.81
CA VAL A 257 23.49 14.97 4.47
C VAL A 257 23.45 13.45 4.60
N VAL A 258 22.90 12.88 5.69
CA VAL A 258 22.74 11.42 5.85
C VAL A 258 21.96 10.82 4.70
N LYS A 259 20.84 11.45 4.30
CA LYS A 259 20.03 10.99 3.18
C LYS A 259 20.84 10.99 1.88
N GLY A 260 21.56 12.08 1.59
CA GLY A 260 22.40 12.19 0.40
C GLY A 260 23.57 11.20 0.37
N LEU A 261 24.31 11.05 1.49
CA LEU A 261 25.41 10.09 1.61
C LEU A 261 24.93 8.65 1.42
N SER A 262 23.75 8.32 1.96
CA SER A 262 23.15 7.00 1.78
C SER A 262 22.60 6.75 0.36
N ASP A 263 22.53 7.76 -0.50
CA ASP A 263 22.18 7.65 -1.92
C ASP A 263 23.40 7.86 -2.84
N ASN A 264 24.61 8.00 -2.26
CA ASN A 264 25.83 8.32 -2.98
C ASN A 264 26.44 7.05 -3.58
N SER A 265 26.63 7.04 -4.90
CA SER A 265 27.22 5.93 -5.65
C SER A 265 28.75 6.03 -5.81
N PHE A 266 29.34 7.16 -5.44
CA PHE A 266 30.78 7.43 -5.62
C PHE A 266 31.62 7.03 -4.41
N ILE A 267 31.00 6.72 -3.28
CA ILE A 267 31.68 6.29 -2.06
C ILE A 267 31.43 4.79 -1.88
N SER A 268 32.50 4.02 -1.67
CA SER A 268 32.39 2.60 -1.39
C SER A 268 31.84 2.34 0.02
N SER A 269 31.09 1.25 0.22
CA SER A 269 30.57 0.87 1.55
C SER A 269 31.68 0.81 2.63
N PRO A 270 32.87 0.22 2.38
CA PRO A 270 33.94 0.16 3.38
C PRO A 270 34.50 1.54 3.78
N ALA A 271 34.66 2.45 2.82
CA ALA A 271 35.12 3.81 3.10
C ALA A 271 34.12 4.57 3.98
N LEU A 272 32.82 4.40 3.72
CA LEU A 272 31.76 5.04 4.49
C LEU A 272 31.65 4.48 5.91
N VAL A 273 31.83 3.16 6.09
CA VAL A 273 31.89 2.51 7.41
C VAL A 273 33.12 2.95 8.20
N THR A 274 34.27 3.10 7.54
CA THR A 274 35.50 3.63 8.16
C THR A 274 35.31 5.06 8.64
N PHE A 275 34.75 5.92 7.78
CA PHE A 275 34.39 7.29 8.14
C PHE A 275 33.41 7.32 9.34
N LEU A 276 32.38 6.48 9.30
CA LEU A 276 31.40 6.34 10.38
C LEU A 276 32.05 5.91 11.70
N TYR A 277 32.93 4.91 11.67
CA TYR A 277 33.69 4.49 12.84
C TYR A 277 34.52 5.65 13.38
N GLY A 278 35.22 6.41 12.52
CA GLY A 278 35.96 7.60 12.93
C GLY A 278 35.10 8.68 13.59
N VAL A 279 33.88 8.92 13.07
CA VAL A 279 32.92 9.87 13.67
C VAL A 279 32.42 9.38 15.03
N LEU A 280 32.03 8.11 15.15
CA LEU A 280 31.41 7.55 16.36
C LEU A 280 32.44 7.25 17.47
N SER A 281 33.64 6.82 17.11
CA SER A 281 34.75 6.57 18.04
C SER A 281 35.45 7.85 18.50
N GLN A 282 35.08 9.02 17.95
CA GLN A 282 35.69 10.32 18.22
C GLN A 282 37.13 10.45 17.74
N ASN A 283 37.57 9.58 16.83
CA ASN A 283 38.95 9.53 16.34
C ASN A 283 39.26 10.59 15.26
N ILE A 284 38.24 11.29 14.73
CA ILE A 284 38.44 12.40 13.78
C ILE A 284 38.52 13.71 14.57
N SER A 285 39.75 14.11 14.94
CA SER A 285 40.02 15.29 15.76
C SER A 285 39.48 16.61 15.16
N SER A 286 39.31 16.68 13.84
CA SER A 286 38.73 17.88 13.17
C SER A 286 37.23 18.05 13.43
N LEU A 287 36.51 16.95 13.71
CA LEU A 287 35.06 16.93 13.91
C LEU A 287 34.64 16.99 15.39
N TRP A 288 35.61 16.88 16.31
CA TRP A 288 35.37 16.84 17.75
C TRP A 288 36.08 17.99 18.47
N PRO A 289 35.57 18.46 19.62
CA PRO A 289 36.25 19.46 20.42
C PRO A 289 37.57 18.89 20.96
N VAL A 290 38.67 19.65 20.85
CA VAL A 290 39.99 19.22 21.39
C VAL A 290 39.87 19.02 22.89
N THR A 291 40.01 17.78 23.36
CA THR A 291 40.02 17.46 24.78
C THR A 291 41.38 17.82 25.38
N ALA A 292 41.40 18.46 26.54
CA ALA A 292 42.59 19.04 27.16
C ALA A 292 43.69 18.03 27.58
N LYS A 293 43.60 16.75 27.20
CA LYS A 293 44.56 15.71 27.59
C LYS A 293 45.73 15.50 26.62
N GLU A 294 45.70 16.07 25.42
CA GLU A 294 46.77 15.95 24.42
C GLU A 294 47.53 17.26 24.23
N THR A 295 48.20 17.72 25.30
CA THR A 295 49.35 18.62 25.14
C THR A 295 50.59 17.89 25.63
N GLU A 296 51.11 17.00 24.79
CA GLU A 296 52.53 16.68 24.88
C GLU A 296 53.32 17.98 24.71
N LYS A 297 54.15 18.30 25.71
CA LYS A 297 55.07 19.44 25.68
C LYS A 297 55.91 19.35 24.39
N PRO A 298 55.92 20.36 23.50
CA PRO A 298 56.87 20.36 22.41
C PRO A 298 58.27 20.55 22.98
N LEU A 299 59.18 19.60 22.72
CA LEU A 299 60.61 19.82 22.88
C LEU A 299 61.05 20.97 21.95
N PRO A 300 61.78 22.00 22.43
CA PRO A 300 62.26 23.05 21.56
C PRO A 300 63.39 22.51 20.67
N ARG A 301 63.13 22.43 19.36
CA ARG A 301 64.17 22.20 18.35
C ARG A 301 65.07 23.42 18.29
N ARG A 302 66.36 23.19 18.56
CA ARG A 302 67.49 24.09 18.25
C ARG A 302 67.43 24.54 16.79
N ALA A 303 67.43 25.84 16.56
CA ALA A 303 67.93 26.45 15.34
C ALA A 303 69.04 27.44 15.71
N ALA A 304 70.15 27.32 15.00
CA ALA A 304 71.39 28.04 15.20
C ALA A 304 71.41 29.41 14.50
N GLY A 305 72.26 30.31 15.01
CA GLY A 305 72.65 31.60 14.42
C GLY A 305 72.09 32.79 15.21
N ALA A 306 72.85 33.78 15.68
CA ALA A 306 74.27 34.10 15.50
C ALA A 306 74.70 35.16 16.54
N TYR A 307 76.02 35.25 16.71
CA TYR A 307 76.84 36.30 17.35
C TYR A 307 76.92 36.39 18.88
N ALA A 308 78.15 36.18 19.34
CA ALA A 308 78.65 36.30 20.69
C ALA A 308 78.82 37.78 21.11
N GLY A 309 78.47 38.07 22.36
CA GLY A 309 78.74 39.33 23.05
C GLY A 309 78.83 39.07 24.55
N VAL A 310 80.03 39.27 25.08
CA VAL A 310 80.56 38.96 26.41
C VAL A 310 79.81 39.64 27.57
N ASN A 311 79.58 38.88 28.64
CA ASN A 311 79.38 39.24 30.07
C ASN A 311 78.35 40.31 30.48
N GLY A 312 77.45 39.92 31.40
CA GLY A 312 76.97 40.82 32.45
C GLY A 312 75.45 40.97 32.58
N THR A 313 74.87 40.22 33.53
CA THR A 313 73.71 40.59 34.37
C THR A 313 72.62 41.51 33.77
N VAL A 314 71.51 40.91 33.34
CA VAL A 314 70.27 41.66 33.04
C VAL A 314 69.54 41.98 34.35
N SER A 315 69.64 43.23 34.76
CA SER A 315 68.78 43.92 35.72
C SER A 315 67.34 44.00 35.19
N LYS A 316 66.35 43.73 36.03
CA LYS A 316 64.94 44.12 35.81
C LYS A 316 64.84 45.64 35.65
N PRO A 317 64.19 46.18 34.61
CA PRO A 317 63.70 47.55 34.65
C PRO A 317 62.25 47.59 35.17
N LEU A 318 62.03 48.63 35.97
CA LEU A 318 60.88 48.92 36.81
C LEU A 318 59.57 49.09 36.02
N ALA A 319 58.47 48.70 36.66
CA ALA A 319 57.13 49.12 36.27
C ALA A 319 56.97 50.62 36.56
N LEU A 320 56.54 51.38 35.55
CA LEU A 320 56.10 52.77 35.70
C LEU A 320 54.75 52.81 36.46
N PRO A 321 54.55 53.78 37.38
CA PRO A 321 53.26 54.00 38.04
C PRO A 321 52.21 54.50 37.04
N ALA A 322 51.01 53.94 37.14
CA ALA A 322 49.85 54.37 36.39
C ALA A 322 49.37 55.71 36.97
N ASP A 323 49.62 56.80 36.26
CA ASP A 323 48.75 57.98 36.19
C ASP A 323 49.26 58.92 35.07
N SER A 324 48.79 58.67 33.85
CA SER A 324 48.78 59.68 32.80
C SER A 324 47.47 59.54 32.02
N TYR A 325 46.75 60.66 31.96
CA TYR A 325 45.45 60.79 31.32
C TYR A 325 45.52 60.42 29.82
N LEU A 326 45.13 59.19 29.49
CA LEU A 326 44.57 58.86 28.18
C LEU A 326 43.11 58.50 28.39
N ILE A 327 42.22 59.22 27.72
CA ILE A 327 40.82 58.82 27.56
C ILE A 327 40.82 57.34 27.13
N PRO A 328 40.25 56.41 27.91
CA PRO A 328 40.11 55.03 27.47
C PRO A 328 39.28 55.05 26.19
N LYS A 329 39.78 54.44 25.10
CA LYS A 329 38.87 54.04 24.01
C LYS A 329 37.71 53.28 24.65
N GLU A 330 36.49 53.57 24.20
CA GLU A 330 35.24 52.94 24.66
C GLU A 330 35.50 51.48 25.05
N PRO A 331 35.00 51.01 26.21
CA PRO A 331 35.24 49.65 26.64
C PRO A 331 34.76 48.69 25.56
N ARG A 332 35.69 48.19 24.75
CA ARG A 332 35.46 47.06 23.89
C ARG A 332 35.12 45.93 24.84
N LYS A 333 33.82 45.58 24.87
CA LYS A 333 33.26 44.42 25.55
C LYS A 333 34.31 43.30 25.52
N VAL A 334 34.72 42.85 26.69
CA VAL A 334 35.76 41.83 26.93
C VAL A 334 35.56 40.63 25.99
N ARG A 335 36.19 40.65 24.80
CA ARG A 335 36.00 39.64 23.74
C ARG A 335 37.24 38.79 23.47
N SER A 336 38.29 38.88 24.30
CA SER A 336 39.57 38.26 23.98
C SER A 336 40.15 37.28 25.01
N LYS A 337 39.55 37.10 26.19
CA LYS A 337 39.95 36.03 27.14
C LYS A 337 38.79 35.16 27.66
N VAL A 338 37.56 35.65 27.61
CA VAL A 338 36.35 34.89 28.01
C VAL A 338 35.78 34.06 26.85
N THR A 339 35.99 34.48 25.60
CA THR A 339 35.51 33.76 24.40
C THR A 339 36.07 32.34 24.33
N GLY A 340 37.38 32.15 24.55
CA GLY A 340 37.99 30.83 24.53
C GLY A 340 37.50 29.85 25.61
N ALA A 341 36.86 30.31 26.69
CA ALA A 341 36.24 29.43 27.70
C ALA A 341 34.75 29.18 27.40
N VAL A 342 34.03 30.21 26.94
CA VAL A 342 32.60 30.12 26.59
C VAL A 342 32.39 29.30 25.30
N ASP A 343 33.25 29.47 24.30
CA ASP A 343 33.22 28.70 23.04
C ASP A 343 33.52 27.22 23.30
N LYS A 344 34.40 26.90 24.26
CA LYS A 344 34.67 25.51 24.69
C LYS A 344 33.45 24.83 25.34
N VAL A 345 32.70 25.57 26.15
CA VAL A 345 31.47 25.06 26.79
C VAL A 345 30.38 24.82 25.74
N GLY A 346 30.26 25.69 24.73
CA GLY A 346 29.34 25.52 23.60
C GLY A 346 29.65 24.30 22.75
N ALA A 347 30.92 24.14 22.35
CA ALA A 347 31.39 23.00 21.57
C ALA A 347 31.13 21.66 22.29
N GLN A 348 31.39 21.58 23.59
CA GLN A 348 31.13 20.37 24.37
C GLN A 348 29.64 20.08 24.56
N ALA A 349 28.81 21.12 24.76
CA ALA A 349 27.36 20.96 24.90
C ALA A 349 26.70 20.43 23.61
N ASN A 350 27.22 20.84 22.45
CA ASN A 350 26.66 20.50 21.14
C ASN A 350 27.22 19.20 20.54
N ALA A 351 28.28 18.63 21.11
CA ALA A 351 28.95 17.41 20.62
C ALA A 351 27.99 16.22 20.41
N HIS A 352 26.93 16.12 21.23
CA HIS A 352 25.88 15.09 21.09
C HIS A 352 25.21 15.09 19.70
N THR A 353 25.18 16.23 19.00
CA THR A 353 24.63 16.36 17.65
C THR A 353 25.46 15.61 16.61
N MET A 354 26.78 15.55 16.79
CA MET A 354 27.67 14.78 15.91
C MET A 354 27.53 13.27 16.14
N THR A 355 27.33 12.85 17.38
CA THR A 355 27.00 11.45 17.69
C THR A 355 25.63 11.06 17.12
N GLU A 356 24.64 11.95 17.18
CA GLU A 356 23.33 11.78 16.55
C GLU A 356 23.48 11.57 15.04
N PHE A 357 24.28 12.39 14.35
CA PHE A 357 24.59 12.23 12.93
C PHE A 357 25.23 10.87 12.60
N GLY A 358 26.25 10.46 13.37
CA GLY A 358 26.90 9.16 13.15
C GLY A 358 25.92 7.99 13.28
N LEU A 359 25.10 7.96 14.35
CA LEU A 359 24.13 6.89 14.54
C LEU A 359 22.99 6.92 13.51
N GLN A 360 22.58 8.10 13.04
CA GLN A 360 21.62 8.24 11.95
C GLN A 360 22.17 7.68 10.63
N LEU A 361 23.44 7.97 10.32
CA LEU A 361 24.10 7.42 9.15
C LEU A 361 24.17 5.89 9.24
N LEU A 362 24.66 5.35 10.36
CA LEU A 362 24.68 3.90 10.60
C LEU A 362 23.30 3.26 10.40
N HIS A 363 22.26 3.84 11.02
CA HIS A 363 20.91 3.33 10.87
C HIS A 363 20.42 3.35 9.42
N SER A 364 20.73 4.40 8.66
CA SER A 364 20.37 4.52 7.24
C SER A 364 21.06 3.45 6.38
N LEU A 365 22.36 3.23 6.58
CA LEU A 365 23.15 2.22 5.86
C LEU A 365 22.65 0.81 6.13
N LEU A 366 22.37 0.50 7.41
CA LEU A 366 21.79 -0.79 7.81
C LEU A 366 20.38 -0.99 7.21
N LYS A 367 19.55 0.06 7.20
CA LYS A 367 18.16 -0.01 6.72
C LYS A 367 18.06 -0.18 5.20
N LYS A 368 18.99 0.39 4.43
CA LYS A 368 19.04 0.25 2.97
C LYS A 368 19.74 -1.03 2.50
N GLU A 369 20.20 -1.89 3.43
CA GLU A 369 20.97 -3.10 3.11
C GLU A 369 22.21 -2.83 2.25
N GLN A 370 22.77 -1.61 2.34
CA GLN A 370 24.03 -1.25 1.66
C GLN A 370 25.23 -2.01 2.23
N ILE A 371 25.10 -2.47 3.47
CA ILE A 371 25.97 -3.44 4.11
C ILE A 371 25.32 -4.80 3.89
N LYS A 372 25.89 -5.60 2.98
CA LYS A 372 25.34 -6.92 2.65
C LYS A 372 25.54 -7.86 3.85
N TRP A 373 24.46 -8.36 4.42
CA TRP A 373 24.51 -9.40 5.46
C TRP A 373 23.54 -10.52 5.10
N ARG A 374 24.00 -11.78 5.11
CA ARG A 374 23.14 -12.97 4.93
C ARG A 374 22.93 -13.66 6.27
N LYS A 375 21.74 -14.24 6.44
CA LYS A 375 21.34 -14.98 7.66
C LYS A 375 22.08 -16.31 7.84
N ASP A 376 22.66 -16.85 6.76
CA ASP A 376 23.28 -18.18 6.74
C ASP A 376 24.78 -18.14 7.05
N VAL A 377 25.28 -16.98 7.48
CA VAL A 377 26.70 -16.67 7.61
C VAL A 377 27.08 -16.65 9.08
N VAL A 378 27.86 -17.65 9.51
CA VAL A 378 28.34 -17.77 10.88
C VAL A 378 29.83 -17.44 10.90
N MET A 379 30.25 -16.48 11.72
CA MET A 379 31.66 -16.29 12.03
C MET A 379 32.12 -17.39 13.00
N LYS A 380 32.98 -18.31 12.52
CA LYS A 380 33.73 -19.24 13.38
C LYS A 380 35.18 -18.77 13.44
N ASP A 381 35.70 -18.62 14.66
CA ASP A 381 37.10 -18.31 14.96
C ASP A 381 37.68 -17.13 14.15
N SER A 382 37.31 -15.89 14.49
CA SER A 382 37.87 -14.56 14.11
C SER A 382 38.32 -14.27 12.66
N PHE A 383 38.30 -15.24 11.75
CA PHE A 383 38.95 -15.18 10.43
C PHE A 383 38.24 -16.01 9.36
N ILE A 384 37.32 -16.92 9.71
CA ILE A 384 36.67 -17.80 8.73
C ILE A 384 35.16 -17.58 8.74
N VAL A 385 34.66 -17.05 7.63
CA VAL A 385 33.23 -16.90 7.36
C VAL A 385 32.78 -18.05 6.46
N THR A 386 32.07 -19.01 7.04
CA THR A 386 31.47 -20.15 6.32
C THR A 386 29.95 -20.04 6.35
N ASP A 387 29.30 -20.52 5.28
CA ASP A 387 27.87 -20.81 5.36
C ASP A 387 27.60 -21.98 6.33
N MET A 388 26.33 -22.26 6.66
CA MET A 388 25.99 -23.41 7.50
C MET A 388 26.37 -24.78 6.89
N ASN A 389 26.75 -24.83 5.62
CA ASN A 389 27.24 -26.03 4.92
C ASN A 389 28.78 -26.12 4.89
N GLY A 390 29.50 -25.14 5.43
CA GLY A 390 30.97 -25.10 5.46
C GLY A 390 31.64 -24.46 4.24
N GLU A 391 30.89 -23.82 3.34
CA GLU A 391 31.42 -23.16 2.14
C GLU A 391 31.91 -21.74 2.46
N LYS A 392 33.09 -21.38 1.91
CA LYS A 392 33.66 -20.02 2.05
C LYS A 392 32.81 -19.02 1.26
N GLN A 393 32.39 -17.95 1.94
CA GLN A 393 31.62 -16.87 1.32
C GLN A 393 32.50 -15.93 0.49
N SER A 394 31.87 -15.15 -0.40
CA SER A 394 32.52 -14.10 -1.21
C SER A 394 33.24 -13.07 -0.33
N ASP A 395 34.47 -12.71 -0.71
CA ASP A 395 35.35 -11.78 0.03
C ASP A 395 34.67 -10.45 0.41
N GLU A 396 33.77 -9.92 -0.43
CA GLU A 396 33.05 -8.65 -0.16
C GLU A 396 32.15 -8.69 1.09
N VAL A 397 31.38 -9.77 1.28
CA VAL A 397 30.43 -9.89 2.40
C VAL A 397 31.17 -10.08 3.73
N VAL A 398 32.32 -10.75 3.68
CA VAL A 398 33.18 -10.98 4.84
C VAL A 398 33.76 -9.67 5.36
N VAL A 399 34.28 -8.83 4.46
CA VAL A 399 34.86 -7.52 4.80
C VAL A 399 33.82 -6.60 5.43
N ASP A 400 32.61 -6.54 4.87
CA ASP A 400 31.52 -5.70 5.40
C ASP A 400 31.12 -6.06 6.85
N ILE A 401 31.05 -7.36 7.17
CA ILE A 401 30.73 -7.83 8.54
C ILE A 401 31.89 -7.52 9.50
N MET A 402 33.13 -7.76 9.09
CA MET A 402 34.31 -7.46 9.92
C MET A 402 34.46 -5.96 10.22
N MET A 403 34.08 -5.09 9.28
CA MET A 403 34.09 -3.63 9.47
C MET A 403 32.97 -3.14 10.40
N LEU A 404 31.89 -3.91 10.52
CA LEU A 404 30.75 -3.58 11.39
C LEU A 404 31.00 -3.97 12.85
N ASP A 405 31.78 -5.03 13.11
CA ASP A 405 32.04 -5.54 14.47
C ASP A 405 32.66 -4.48 15.43
N PRO A 406 33.65 -3.65 15.01
CA PRO A 406 34.18 -2.56 15.84
C PRO A 406 33.17 -1.48 16.22
N LEU A 407 32.04 -1.37 15.52
CA LEU A 407 30.97 -0.43 15.85
C LEU A 407 30.08 -0.92 17.00
N VAL A 408 30.07 -2.23 17.28
CA VAL A 408 29.22 -2.83 18.33
C VAL A 408 29.48 -2.22 19.71
N PRO A 409 30.73 -2.11 20.20
CA PRO A 409 31.00 -1.49 21.50
C PRO A 409 30.56 -0.03 21.57
N VAL A 410 30.67 0.71 20.46
CA VAL A 410 30.31 2.13 20.39
C VAL A 410 28.80 2.32 20.43
N VAL A 411 28.04 1.47 19.72
CA VAL A 411 26.58 1.43 19.78
C VAL A 411 26.12 1.05 21.18
N CYS A 412 26.72 0.03 21.80
CA CYS A 412 26.37 -0.39 23.16
C CYS A 412 26.61 0.73 24.18
N ARG A 413 27.74 1.43 24.12
CA ARG A 413 28.01 2.61 24.96
C ARG A 413 27.00 3.74 24.75
N SER A 414 26.52 3.90 23.52
CA SER A 414 25.54 4.93 23.17
C SER A 414 24.13 4.65 23.74
N LEU A 415 23.82 3.39 24.13
CA LEU A 415 22.57 3.05 24.81
C LEU A 415 22.47 3.71 26.19
N GLU A 416 23.60 3.89 26.88
CA GLU A 416 23.67 4.51 28.22
C GLU A 416 23.65 6.06 28.17
N SER A 417 23.46 6.64 26.98
CA SER A 417 23.43 8.10 26.82
C SER A 417 22.26 8.75 27.56
N LYS A 418 22.52 9.90 28.17
CA LYS A 418 21.48 10.73 28.81
C LYS A 418 20.54 11.38 27.79
N HIS A 419 20.93 11.45 26.51
CA HIS A 419 20.11 12.02 25.44
C HIS A 419 19.20 10.97 24.83
N ALA A 420 17.88 11.11 25.02
CA ALA A 420 16.88 10.16 24.53
C ALA A 420 16.99 9.87 23.03
N LYS A 421 17.33 10.86 22.19
CA LYS A 421 17.51 10.66 20.74
C LYS A 421 18.70 9.76 20.40
N ILE A 422 19.83 9.93 21.08
CA ILE A 422 21.02 9.08 20.90
C ILE A 422 20.68 7.64 21.29
N ALA A 423 20.09 7.46 22.48
CA ALA A 423 19.67 6.13 22.94
C ALA A 423 18.65 5.49 21.98
N THR A 424 17.71 6.27 21.43
CA THR A 424 16.72 5.79 20.44
C THR A 424 17.39 5.30 19.15
N LEU A 425 18.32 6.08 18.60
CA LEU A 425 19.07 5.70 17.39
C LEU A 425 19.99 4.51 17.64
N ALA A 426 20.65 4.48 18.80
CA ALA A 426 21.48 3.36 19.23
C ALA A 426 20.64 2.07 19.35
N LEU A 427 19.45 2.13 19.95
CA LEU A 427 18.51 0.98 20.02
C LEU A 427 18.08 0.50 18.64
N ASN A 428 17.82 1.43 17.71
CA ASN A 428 17.45 1.07 16.34
C ASN A 428 18.61 0.37 15.60
N CYS A 429 19.85 0.84 15.76
CA CYS A 429 21.04 0.17 15.21
C CYS A 429 21.28 -1.18 15.89
N PHE A 430 21.26 -1.21 17.22
CA PHE A 430 21.46 -2.41 18.03
C PHE A 430 20.45 -3.50 17.67
N ARG A 431 19.16 -3.15 17.54
CA ARG A 431 18.11 -4.08 17.09
C ARG A 431 18.42 -4.75 15.75
N MET A 432 19.07 -4.04 14.83
CA MET A 432 19.45 -4.59 13.53
C MET A 432 20.69 -5.48 13.66
N MET A 433 21.68 -5.04 14.44
CA MET A 433 22.89 -5.80 14.77
C MET A 433 22.58 -7.11 15.51
N LEU A 434 21.53 -7.15 16.35
CA LEU A 434 21.08 -8.38 17.05
C LEU A 434 20.64 -9.51 16.11
N ARG A 435 20.39 -9.21 14.84
CA ARG A 435 20.06 -10.21 13.83
C ARG A 435 21.30 -10.72 13.10
N MET A 436 22.46 -10.11 13.35
CA MET A 436 23.75 -10.38 12.73
C MET A 436 24.61 -11.14 13.74
N ASP A 437 25.29 -12.20 13.29
CA ASP A 437 26.18 -13.00 14.14
C ASP A 437 27.55 -12.30 14.28
N LEU A 438 27.59 -11.21 15.03
CA LEU A 438 28.79 -10.39 15.29
C LEU A 438 29.52 -10.86 16.56
N PRO A 439 30.83 -11.17 16.51
CA PRO A 439 31.59 -11.64 17.69
C PRO A 439 31.56 -10.68 18.89
N SER A 440 31.85 -9.38 18.68
CA SER A 440 31.89 -8.37 19.75
C SER A 440 30.53 -8.17 20.43
N LEU A 441 29.43 -8.61 19.78
CA LEU A 441 28.11 -8.57 20.36
C LEU A 441 28.02 -9.44 21.60
N TYR A 442 28.56 -10.66 21.57
CA TYR A 442 28.48 -11.60 22.69
C TYR A 442 29.17 -11.06 23.95
N ASP A 443 30.29 -10.36 23.80
CA ASP A 443 31.03 -9.73 24.91
C ASP A 443 30.26 -8.57 25.56
N HIS A 444 29.49 -7.82 24.77
CA HIS A 444 28.75 -6.64 25.23
C HIS A 444 27.27 -6.90 25.51
N LEU A 445 26.76 -8.08 25.14
CA LEU A 445 25.34 -8.38 25.09
C LEU A 445 24.64 -8.25 26.44
N VAL A 446 25.25 -8.76 27.51
CA VAL A 446 24.66 -8.75 28.85
C VAL A 446 24.48 -7.31 29.35
N LYS A 447 25.53 -6.49 29.22
CA LYS A 447 25.50 -5.07 29.59
C LYS A 447 24.50 -4.29 28.74
N ALA A 448 24.51 -4.52 27.43
CA ALA A 448 23.57 -3.89 26.51
C ALA A 448 22.12 -4.26 26.85
N ALA A 449 21.83 -5.53 27.12
CA ALA A 449 20.49 -5.99 27.52
C ALA A 449 20.03 -5.32 28.82
N GLN A 450 20.88 -5.24 29.84
CA GLN A 450 20.60 -4.53 31.09
C GLN A 450 20.30 -3.03 30.85
N ALA A 451 21.05 -2.37 29.97
CA ALA A 451 20.78 -1.00 29.57
C ALA A 451 19.40 -0.87 28.89
N VAL A 452 19.03 -1.80 27.98
CA VAL A 452 17.70 -1.80 27.34
C VAL A 452 16.58 -1.99 28.37
N TYR A 453 16.72 -2.92 29.32
CA TYR A 453 15.72 -3.12 30.39
C TYR A 453 15.61 -1.91 31.31
N THR A 454 16.74 -1.26 31.63
CA THR A 454 16.76 -0.04 32.44
C THR A 454 16.02 1.12 31.74
N ILE A 455 16.26 1.31 30.45
CA ILE A 455 15.54 2.29 29.62
C ILE A 455 14.04 1.97 29.64
N LEU A 456 13.68 0.70 29.47
CA LEU A 456 12.28 0.28 29.45
C LEU A 456 11.58 0.58 30.78
N HIS A 457 12.18 0.16 31.90
CA HIS A 457 11.62 0.40 33.22
C HIS A 457 11.46 1.91 33.52
N LYS A 458 12.41 2.74 33.08
CA LYS A 458 12.40 4.19 33.34
C LYS A 458 11.41 4.96 32.47
N TYR A 459 11.17 4.52 31.23
CA TYR A 459 10.41 5.30 30.24
C TYR A 459 9.15 4.62 29.68
N ALA A 460 8.79 3.39 30.08
CA ALA A 460 7.60 2.69 29.59
C ALA A 460 6.29 3.50 29.72
N GLY A 461 6.17 4.33 30.77
CA GLY A 461 5.02 5.20 31.01
C GLY A 461 4.95 6.47 30.15
N ALA A 462 5.95 6.78 29.31
CA ALA A 462 6.04 8.07 28.62
C ALA A 462 5.03 8.19 27.46
N THR A 463 4.04 9.07 27.57
CA THR A 463 2.92 9.17 26.60
C THR A 463 3.22 9.98 25.33
N SER A 464 4.19 10.89 25.35
CA SER A 464 4.56 11.70 24.17
C SER A 464 6.03 12.16 24.20
N GLY A 465 6.51 12.70 23.07
CA GLY A 465 7.85 13.27 22.93
C GLY A 465 8.99 12.26 22.71
N ASP A 466 10.23 12.71 22.89
CA ASP A 466 11.42 11.88 22.64
C ASP A 466 11.48 10.64 23.56
N ASN A 467 10.95 10.75 24.79
CA ASN A 467 10.90 9.64 25.73
C ASN A 467 9.91 8.55 25.29
N TYR A 468 8.81 8.92 24.63
CA TYR A 468 7.89 7.96 24.02
C TYR A 468 8.59 7.18 22.90
N ASN A 469 9.31 7.88 22.01
CA ASN A 469 10.05 7.25 20.92
C ASN A 469 11.12 6.29 21.44
N LEU A 470 11.80 6.68 22.52
CA LEU A 470 12.78 5.86 23.22
C LEU A 470 12.15 4.58 23.77
N ALA A 471 11.01 4.68 24.45
CA ALA A 471 10.30 3.52 24.99
C ALA A 471 9.86 2.55 23.89
N VAL A 472 9.28 3.06 22.79
CA VAL A 472 8.89 2.24 21.63
C VAL A 472 10.09 1.54 20.98
N ALA A 473 11.22 2.25 20.84
CA ALA A 473 12.46 1.65 20.34
C ALA A 473 13.00 0.57 21.28
N ALA A 474 12.91 0.80 22.60
CA ALA A 474 13.32 -0.17 23.61
C ALA A 474 12.48 -1.44 23.56
N PHE A 475 11.14 -1.34 23.51
CA PHE A 475 10.26 -2.51 23.35
C PHE A 475 10.57 -3.30 22.07
N LYS A 476 10.82 -2.61 20.95
CA LYS A 476 11.21 -3.26 19.69
C LYS A 476 12.56 -3.96 19.79
N ALA A 477 13.52 -3.38 20.52
CA ALA A 477 14.81 -4.00 20.79
C ALA A 477 14.65 -5.23 21.69
N VAL A 478 13.87 -5.14 22.78
CA VAL A 478 13.55 -6.28 23.66
C VAL A 478 12.86 -7.40 22.90
N ALA A 479 11.90 -7.11 22.02
CA ALA A 479 11.26 -8.13 21.19
C ALA A 479 12.28 -8.91 20.34
N VAL A 480 13.27 -8.21 19.75
CA VAL A 480 14.34 -8.85 18.97
C VAL A 480 15.33 -9.61 19.87
N LEU A 481 15.72 -9.03 21.01
CA LEU A 481 16.56 -9.70 22.02
C LEU A 481 15.93 -11.04 22.44
N VAL A 482 14.65 -11.00 22.86
CA VAL A 482 13.92 -12.20 23.29
C VAL A 482 13.85 -13.21 22.16
N ARG A 483 13.57 -12.79 20.92
CA ARG A 483 13.39 -13.71 19.79
C ARG A 483 14.68 -14.40 19.32
N PHE A 484 15.79 -13.67 19.20
CA PHE A 484 17.01 -14.16 18.56
C PHE A 484 18.08 -14.61 19.56
N MET A 485 18.18 -13.98 20.73
CA MET A 485 19.22 -14.30 21.72
C MET A 485 18.73 -15.39 22.68
N LYS A 486 18.74 -16.64 22.19
CA LYS A 486 18.34 -17.81 22.98
C LYS A 486 19.27 -18.10 24.15
N SER A 487 20.54 -17.71 24.04
CA SER A 487 21.59 -17.92 25.05
C SER A 487 21.39 -17.11 26.33
N LEU A 488 20.68 -15.96 26.26
CA LEU A 488 20.36 -15.19 27.47
C LEU A 488 19.14 -15.79 28.17
N PRO A 489 19.25 -16.23 29.43
CA PRO A 489 18.08 -16.56 30.22
C PRO A 489 17.22 -15.30 30.41
N VAL A 490 15.92 -15.42 30.13
CA VAL A 490 14.97 -14.35 30.44
C VAL A 490 14.47 -14.61 31.85
N GLU A 491 14.83 -13.73 32.78
CA GLU A 491 14.37 -13.77 34.17
C GLU A 491 12.83 -13.60 34.24
N GLU A 492 12.20 -14.31 35.17
CA GLU A 492 10.75 -14.35 35.30
C GLU A 492 10.15 -12.98 35.65
N ASP A 493 10.85 -12.19 36.46
CA ASP A 493 10.46 -10.83 36.83
C ASP A 493 10.49 -9.88 35.62
N HIS A 494 11.54 -9.97 34.81
CA HIS A 494 11.66 -9.19 33.57
C HIS A 494 10.57 -9.56 32.55
N LEU A 495 10.22 -10.85 32.44
CA LEU A 495 9.12 -11.30 31.57
C LEU A 495 7.76 -10.82 32.09
N SER A 496 7.54 -10.88 33.40
CA SER A 496 6.29 -10.46 34.04
C SER A 496 6.06 -8.95 33.93
N ALA A 497 7.12 -8.15 34.14
CA ALA A 497 7.08 -6.71 33.91
C ALA A 497 6.76 -6.40 32.44
N LEU A 498 7.43 -7.07 31.49
CA LEU A 498 7.20 -6.89 30.06
C LEU A 498 5.75 -7.20 29.66
N LEU A 499 5.19 -8.31 30.14
CA LEU A 499 3.79 -8.69 29.87
C LEU A 499 2.80 -7.72 30.50
N THR A 500 3.11 -7.15 31.67
CA THR A 500 2.29 -6.13 32.32
C THR A 500 2.23 -4.84 31.49
N TYR A 501 3.36 -4.42 30.92
CA TYR A 501 3.39 -3.27 30.02
C TYR A 501 2.66 -3.53 28.70
N VAL A 502 2.87 -4.72 28.11
CA VAL A 502 2.14 -5.15 26.91
C VAL A 502 0.63 -5.13 27.17
N SER A 503 0.17 -5.62 28.33
CA SER A 503 -1.23 -5.53 28.70
C SER A 503 -1.69 -4.08 28.68
N ARG A 504 -1.04 -3.17 29.41
CA ARG A 504 -1.42 -1.75 29.42
C ARG A 504 -1.47 -1.12 28.03
N ASP A 505 -0.50 -1.43 27.16
CA ASP A 505 -0.45 -0.86 25.80
C ASP A 505 -1.54 -1.41 24.87
N LEU A 506 -2.02 -2.65 25.09
CA LEU A 506 -3.17 -3.20 24.36
C LEU A 506 -4.48 -2.52 24.78
N ASP A 507 -4.58 -2.09 26.03
CA ASP A 507 -5.79 -1.49 26.62
C ASP A 507 -6.09 -0.14 26.00
N LEU A 508 -5.04 0.65 25.79
CA LEU A 508 -5.09 1.94 25.10
C LEU A 508 -5.55 1.82 23.64
N GLY A 509 -5.52 0.62 23.05
CA GLY A 509 -5.99 0.34 21.69
C GLY A 509 -7.45 -0.09 21.58
N GLY A 510 -8.12 -0.34 22.71
CA GLY A 510 -9.48 -0.89 22.77
C GLY A 510 -10.52 0.02 23.43
N GLU A 511 -10.13 1.20 23.90
CA GLU A 511 -11.09 2.15 24.50
C GLU A 511 -11.90 2.88 23.43
N VAL A 512 -13.21 2.62 23.45
CA VAL A 512 -14.24 3.43 22.79
C VAL A 512 -14.37 4.74 23.56
N GLY A 513 -14.14 5.88 22.90
CA GLY A 513 -14.60 7.19 23.38
C GLY A 513 -13.62 8.09 24.14
N SER A 514 -12.34 7.75 24.32
CA SER A 514 -11.37 8.71 24.87
C SER A 514 -10.59 9.45 23.77
N SER A 515 -10.83 10.75 23.66
CA SER A 515 -10.31 11.71 22.66
C SER A 515 -8.79 11.96 22.70
N SER A 516 -7.98 11.05 23.26
CA SER A 516 -6.52 11.18 23.37
C SER A 516 -5.73 10.41 22.29
N SER A 517 -6.41 9.93 21.25
CA SER A 517 -6.02 8.88 20.30
C SER A 517 -4.97 9.24 19.22
N TYR A 518 -3.99 10.09 19.50
CA TYR A 518 -2.88 10.33 18.56
C TYR A 518 -1.63 9.49 18.84
N SER A 519 -1.54 8.76 19.97
CA SER A 519 -0.33 8.02 20.39
C SER A 519 -0.48 6.50 20.54
N GLY A 520 -1.69 5.96 20.37
CA GLY A 520 -2.04 4.54 20.62
C GLY A 520 -1.57 3.50 19.57
N PRO A 521 -1.70 3.73 18.24
CA PRO A 521 -1.50 2.67 17.24
C PRO A 521 -0.07 2.10 17.16
N ALA A 522 0.95 2.94 17.41
CA ALA A 522 2.34 2.50 17.35
C ALA A 522 2.74 1.65 18.58
N ARG A 523 2.10 1.89 19.73
CA ARG A 523 2.30 1.11 20.96
C ARG A 523 1.63 -0.25 20.85
N THR A 524 0.38 -0.32 20.40
CA THR A 524 -0.33 -1.59 20.19
C THR A 524 0.43 -2.49 19.19
N ALA A 525 0.88 -1.93 18.06
CA ALA A 525 1.70 -2.67 17.09
C ALA A 525 3.01 -3.21 17.70
N THR A 526 3.63 -2.43 18.59
CA THR A 526 4.85 -2.85 19.29
C THR A 526 4.56 -3.94 20.31
N ALA A 527 3.46 -3.83 21.06
CA ALA A 527 2.98 -4.82 22.02
C ALA A 527 2.69 -6.17 21.35
N PHE A 528 2.01 -6.18 20.20
CA PHE A 528 1.83 -7.39 19.39
C PHE A 528 3.17 -7.98 18.91
N GLY A 529 4.11 -7.13 18.51
CA GLY A 529 5.46 -7.57 18.12
C GLY A 529 6.23 -8.26 19.25
N VAL A 530 6.10 -7.75 20.48
CA VAL A 530 6.65 -8.37 21.69
C VAL A 530 5.98 -9.72 21.95
N LEU A 531 4.64 -9.79 21.94
CA LEU A 531 3.91 -11.05 22.14
C LEU A 531 4.29 -12.13 21.16
N ARG A 532 4.38 -11.80 19.87
CA ARG A 532 4.83 -12.76 18.84
C ARG A 532 6.24 -13.27 19.08
N SER A 533 7.12 -12.42 19.63
CA SER A 533 8.50 -12.78 19.95
C SER A 533 8.57 -13.72 21.16
N ILE A 534 7.76 -13.47 22.18
CA ILE A 534 7.59 -14.33 23.36
C ILE A 534 7.03 -15.71 22.95
N LEU A 535 5.98 -15.73 22.13
CA LEU A 535 5.35 -16.96 21.64
C LEU A 535 6.29 -17.76 20.74
N ALA A 536 7.03 -17.11 19.83
CA ALA A 536 8.00 -17.77 18.95
C ALA A 536 9.13 -18.46 19.74
N ARG A 537 9.52 -17.90 20.90
CA ARG A 537 10.49 -18.52 21.80
C ARG A 537 9.87 -19.55 22.75
N LYS A 538 8.55 -19.73 22.71
CA LYS A 538 7.79 -20.68 23.55
C LYS A 538 7.99 -20.47 25.05
N LEU A 539 8.15 -19.21 25.46
CA LEU A 539 8.25 -18.84 26.87
C LEU A 539 6.92 -19.10 27.59
N ARG A 540 7.00 -19.62 28.82
CA ARG A 540 5.82 -19.95 29.63
C ARG A 540 5.68 -18.92 30.75
N SER A 541 4.47 -18.40 30.93
CA SER A 541 4.14 -17.50 32.04
C SER A 541 2.64 -17.60 32.34
N PRO A 542 2.23 -17.54 33.61
CA PRO A 542 0.81 -17.56 33.99
C PRO A 542 0.03 -16.34 33.46
N LEU A 543 0.72 -15.26 33.07
CA LEU A 543 0.11 -14.04 32.53
C LEU A 543 -0.25 -14.13 31.03
N ILE A 544 0.29 -15.11 30.29
CA ILE A 544 0.03 -15.23 28.85
C ILE A 544 -1.43 -15.63 28.55
N PRO A 545 -2.03 -16.67 29.17
CA PRO A 545 -3.42 -17.05 28.90
C PRO A 545 -4.47 -15.94 29.12
N PRO A 546 -4.48 -15.18 30.23
CA PRO A 546 -5.45 -14.09 30.39
C PRO A 546 -5.23 -12.97 29.37
N LEU A 547 -3.98 -12.66 29.04
CA LEU A 547 -3.65 -11.68 28.02
C LEU A 547 -4.14 -12.11 26.63
N MET A 548 -4.00 -13.39 26.27
CA MET A 548 -4.48 -13.92 24.99
C MET A 548 -6.00 -13.92 24.88
N LYS A 549 -6.73 -14.12 25.99
CA LYS A 549 -8.19 -13.90 25.99
C LYS A 549 -8.54 -12.45 25.65
N ARG A 550 -7.75 -11.48 26.11
CA ARG A 550 -7.92 -10.07 25.75
C ARG A 550 -7.62 -9.81 24.28
N VAL A 551 -6.53 -10.38 23.75
CA VAL A 551 -6.19 -10.30 22.32
C VAL A 551 -7.30 -10.91 21.46
N ALA A 552 -7.88 -12.04 21.86
CA ALA A 552 -9.01 -12.65 21.15
C ALA A 552 -10.22 -11.70 21.10
N LYS A 553 -10.58 -11.07 22.23
CA LYS A 553 -11.64 -10.04 22.27
C LYS A 553 -11.32 -8.84 21.38
N LEU A 554 -10.10 -8.29 21.46
CA LEU A 554 -9.64 -7.17 20.62
C LEU A 554 -9.73 -7.50 19.12
N SER A 555 -9.54 -8.77 18.74
CA SER A 555 -9.69 -9.16 17.34
C SER A 555 -11.11 -8.95 16.80
N ILE A 556 -12.13 -8.93 17.66
CA ILE A 556 -13.54 -8.76 17.29
C ILE A 556 -14.00 -7.32 17.49
N ILE A 557 -13.71 -6.73 18.66
CA ILE A 557 -14.29 -5.44 19.07
C ILE A 557 -13.53 -4.21 18.56
N ALA A 558 -12.27 -4.34 18.14
CA ALA A 558 -11.47 -3.17 17.79
C ALA A 558 -12.00 -2.49 16.52
N GLU A 559 -12.15 -1.17 16.53
CA GLU A 559 -12.62 -0.39 15.37
C GLU A 559 -11.60 -0.38 14.24
N ALA A 560 -10.30 -0.36 14.57
CA ALA A 560 -9.24 -0.28 13.59
C ALA A 560 -8.91 -1.67 12.99
N SER A 561 -9.15 -1.84 11.69
CA SER A 561 -8.93 -3.10 10.96
C SER A 561 -7.53 -3.70 11.11
N HIS A 562 -6.49 -2.85 11.20
CA HIS A 562 -5.12 -3.30 11.40
C HIS A 562 -4.88 -3.91 12.79
N ILE A 563 -5.57 -3.41 13.84
CA ILE A 563 -5.50 -3.97 15.20
C ILE A 563 -6.20 -5.33 15.23
N GLN A 564 -7.36 -5.44 14.59
CA GLN A 564 -8.06 -6.72 14.48
C GLN A 564 -7.18 -7.77 13.77
N ALA A 565 -6.58 -7.42 12.63
CA ALA A 565 -5.69 -8.29 11.87
C ALA A 565 -4.45 -8.74 12.65
N GLN A 566 -3.79 -7.81 13.34
CA GLN A 566 -2.63 -8.14 14.20
C GLN A 566 -3.03 -9.03 15.37
N SER A 567 -4.19 -8.78 15.98
CA SER A 567 -4.73 -9.59 17.07
C SER A 567 -5.00 -11.03 16.61
N ARG A 568 -5.67 -11.21 15.45
CA ARG A 568 -5.89 -12.53 14.83
C ARG A 568 -4.56 -13.25 14.59
N GLN A 569 -3.55 -12.55 14.08
CA GLN A 569 -2.24 -13.15 13.80
C GLN A 569 -1.51 -13.59 15.08
N VAL A 570 -1.51 -12.77 16.14
CA VAL A 570 -0.89 -13.12 17.43
C VAL A 570 -1.64 -14.28 18.08
N PHE A 571 -2.97 -14.25 18.06
CA PHE A 571 -3.78 -15.29 18.68
C PHE A 571 -3.66 -16.62 17.93
N LEU A 572 -3.61 -16.61 16.59
CA LEU A 572 -3.32 -17.81 15.81
C LEU A 572 -1.96 -18.40 16.16
N GLN A 573 -0.93 -17.57 16.28
CA GLN A 573 0.40 -18.02 16.71
C GLN A 573 0.35 -18.63 18.11
N PHE A 574 -0.43 -18.07 19.03
CA PHE A 574 -0.64 -18.64 20.37
C PHE A 574 -1.27 -20.03 20.30
N LEU A 575 -2.28 -20.26 19.45
CA LEU A 575 -2.89 -21.57 19.27
C LEU A 575 -1.92 -22.64 18.75
N LEU A 576 -0.90 -22.24 17.99
CA LEU A 576 0.06 -23.16 17.35
C LEU A 576 1.31 -23.41 18.21
N ASP A 577 1.87 -22.37 18.81
CA ASP A 577 3.19 -22.42 19.46
C ASP A 577 3.11 -22.66 20.98
N TYR A 578 2.00 -22.31 21.62
CA TYR A 578 1.88 -22.35 23.08
C TYR A 578 1.28 -23.68 23.58
N PRO A 579 1.90 -24.34 24.59
CA PRO A 579 1.38 -25.59 25.13
C PRO A 579 0.06 -25.36 25.87
N MET A 580 -1.04 -25.89 25.32
CA MET A 580 -2.36 -25.84 25.93
C MET A 580 -3.06 -27.18 25.90
N SER A 581 -3.93 -27.42 26.88
CA SER A 581 -4.77 -28.62 26.93
C SER A 581 -5.84 -28.59 25.83
N LYS A 582 -6.27 -29.76 25.35
CA LYS A 582 -7.36 -29.90 24.36
C LYS A 582 -8.62 -29.10 24.73
N LYS A 583 -9.07 -29.18 25.99
CA LYS A 583 -10.22 -28.41 26.50
C LYS A 583 -10.09 -26.88 26.31
N LYS A 584 -8.88 -26.33 26.44
CA LYS A 584 -8.63 -24.89 26.25
C LYS A 584 -8.60 -24.53 24.76
N LEU A 585 -8.04 -25.40 23.92
CA LEU A 585 -8.09 -25.23 22.48
C LEU A 585 -9.55 -25.24 21.98
N ASP A 586 -10.35 -26.19 22.46
CA ASP A 586 -11.78 -26.29 22.15
C ASP A 586 -12.51 -25.01 22.55
N SER A 587 -12.32 -24.53 23.79
CA SER A 587 -12.90 -23.27 24.26
C SER A 587 -12.50 -22.05 23.41
N ASN A 588 -11.26 -21.98 22.94
CA ASN A 588 -10.80 -20.87 22.10
C ASN A 588 -11.38 -20.92 20.69
N VAL A 589 -11.54 -22.10 20.10
CA VAL A 589 -12.19 -22.26 18.79
C VAL A 589 -13.68 -21.96 18.91
N SER A 590 -14.35 -22.48 19.94
CA SER A 590 -15.75 -22.21 20.23
C SER A 590 -16.04 -20.72 20.46
N PHE A 591 -15.09 -19.97 21.07
CA PHE A 591 -15.22 -18.52 21.19
C PHE A 591 -15.44 -17.88 19.81
N TYR A 592 -14.58 -18.12 18.82
CA TYR A 592 -14.72 -17.51 17.49
C TYR A 592 -15.93 -18.01 16.72
N LEU A 593 -16.32 -19.28 16.89
CA LEU A 593 -17.56 -19.79 16.30
C LEU A 593 -18.78 -19.06 16.87
N GLY A 594 -18.79 -18.75 18.16
CA GLY A 594 -19.83 -17.94 18.79
C GLY A 594 -19.77 -16.44 18.45
N GLN A 595 -18.75 -15.97 17.72
CA GLN A 595 -18.68 -14.59 17.22
C GLN A 595 -19.14 -14.46 15.75
N LEU A 596 -19.59 -15.56 15.13
CA LEU A 596 -20.15 -15.53 13.78
C LEU A 596 -21.44 -14.70 13.72
N ASP A 597 -22.22 -14.66 14.80
CA ASP A 597 -23.46 -13.90 14.92
C ASP A 597 -23.28 -12.59 15.68
N TYR A 598 -22.04 -12.06 15.70
CA TYR A 598 -21.77 -10.78 16.35
C TYR A 598 -22.54 -9.63 15.67
N GLU A 599 -23.02 -8.68 16.47
CA GLU A 599 -23.90 -7.60 16.00
C GLU A 599 -23.24 -6.73 14.92
N LEU A 600 -21.97 -6.36 15.09
CA LEU A 600 -21.24 -5.54 14.12
C LEU A 600 -20.63 -6.38 12.99
N LEU A 601 -20.82 -5.91 11.75
CA LEU A 601 -20.26 -6.52 10.54
C LEU A 601 -18.74 -6.72 10.61
N SER A 602 -17.99 -5.73 11.10
CA SER A 602 -16.53 -5.80 11.22
C SER A 602 -16.08 -6.94 12.14
N GLY A 603 -16.82 -7.23 13.20
CA GLY A 603 -16.56 -8.35 14.10
C GLY A 603 -16.86 -9.70 13.45
N ARG A 604 -17.98 -9.83 12.73
CA ARG A 604 -18.32 -11.05 11.97
C ARG A 604 -17.28 -11.36 10.90
N GLU A 605 -16.87 -10.35 10.13
CA GLU A 605 -15.82 -10.49 9.12
C GLU A 605 -14.50 -10.94 9.74
N SER A 606 -14.12 -10.36 10.88
CA SER A 606 -12.94 -10.76 11.64
C SER A 606 -13.01 -12.22 12.11
N ALA A 607 -14.17 -12.66 12.63
CA ALA A 607 -14.37 -14.05 13.05
C ALA A 607 -14.22 -15.02 11.87
N LEU A 608 -14.83 -14.70 10.73
CA LEU A 608 -14.71 -15.48 9.49
C LEU A 608 -13.26 -15.57 8.99
N GLU A 609 -12.51 -14.47 9.00
CA GLU A 609 -11.09 -14.47 8.62
C GLU A 609 -10.24 -15.32 9.57
N PHE A 610 -10.55 -15.30 10.87
CA PHE A 610 -9.85 -16.12 11.83
C PHE A 610 -10.14 -17.61 11.62
N ILE A 611 -11.40 -17.98 11.38
CA ILE A 611 -11.81 -19.36 11.08
C ILE A 611 -11.15 -19.84 9.77
N GLN A 612 -11.09 -19.00 8.74
CA GLN A 612 -10.36 -19.30 7.51
C GLN A 612 -8.86 -19.53 7.77
N SER A 613 -8.27 -18.74 8.66
CA SER A 613 -6.85 -18.88 9.06
C SER A 613 -6.61 -20.20 9.82
N ILE A 614 -7.52 -20.58 10.72
CA ILE A 614 -7.50 -21.90 11.39
C ILE A 614 -7.58 -23.03 10.35
N ILE A 615 -8.56 -22.95 9.45
CA ILE A 615 -8.78 -23.98 8.42
C ILE A 615 -7.59 -24.10 7.48
N SER A 616 -6.82 -23.05 7.23
CA SER A 616 -5.65 -23.12 6.35
C SER A 616 -4.39 -23.63 7.05
N VAL A 617 -4.18 -23.25 8.32
CA VAL A 617 -2.92 -23.52 9.02
C VAL A 617 -2.94 -24.77 9.89
N PHE A 618 -4.10 -25.19 10.42
CA PHE A 618 -4.15 -26.34 11.33
C PHE A 618 -3.68 -27.64 10.67
N PRO A 619 -2.95 -28.51 11.40
CA PRO A 619 -2.62 -29.85 10.92
C PRO A 619 -3.88 -30.67 10.60
N PRO A 620 -3.88 -31.55 9.57
CA PRO A 620 -5.08 -32.28 9.15
C PRO A 620 -5.76 -33.11 10.27
N LEU A 621 -4.97 -33.72 11.16
CA LEU A 621 -5.49 -34.49 12.30
C LEU A 621 -6.21 -33.60 13.33
N VAL A 622 -5.70 -32.39 13.56
CA VAL A 622 -6.32 -31.42 14.46
C VAL A 622 -7.57 -30.86 13.80
N LEU A 623 -7.50 -30.49 12.52
CA LEU A 623 -8.63 -29.99 11.75
C LEU A 623 -9.80 -30.99 11.72
N LYS A 624 -9.51 -32.30 11.59
CA LYS A 624 -10.53 -33.36 11.66
C LYS A 624 -11.34 -33.33 12.96
N ASN A 625 -10.71 -33.00 14.09
CA ASN A 625 -11.43 -32.96 15.38
C ASN A 625 -12.42 -31.80 15.46
N PHE A 626 -12.15 -30.70 14.75
CA PHE A 626 -12.99 -29.50 14.74
C PHE A 626 -13.90 -29.41 13.52
N SER A 627 -13.70 -30.26 12.51
CA SER A 627 -14.44 -30.13 11.24
C SER A 627 -15.94 -30.24 11.42
N GLY A 628 -16.43 -31.08 12.34
CA GLY A 628 -17.86 -31.20 12.63
C GLY A 628 -18.47 -29.89 13.15
N ILE A 629 -17.91 -29.33 14.23
CA ILE A 629 -18.46 -28.10 14.84
C ILE A 629 -18.29 -26.89 13.91
N ILE A 630 -17.15 -26.76 13.23
CA ILE A 630 -16.92 -25.69 12.26
C ILE A 630 -17.91 -25.81 11.09
N PHE A 631 -18.15 -27.03 10.60
CA PHE A 631 -19.08 -27.27 9.50
C PHE A 631 -20.50 -26.87 9.87
N VAL A 632 -21.00 -27.29 11.04
CA VAL A 632 -22.37 -26.97 11.49
C VAL A 632 -22.52 -25.46 11.71
N SER A 633 -21.58 -24.81 12.40
CA SER A 633 -21.65 -23.36 12.66
C SER A 633 -21.59 -22.53 11.38
N LEU A 634 -20.74 -22.88 10.42
CA LEU A 634 -20.69 -22.17 9.13
C LEU A 634 -21.92 -22.47 8.26
N ALA A 635 -22.48 -23.68 8.35
CA ALA A 635 -23.68 -24.06 7.62
C ALA A 635 -24.91 -23.28 8.09
N ALA A 636 -25.08 -23.09 9.40
CA ALA A 636 -26.13 -22.23 9.96
C ALA A 636 -25.93 -20.77 9.52
N ARG A 637 -24.71 -20.22 9.68
CA ARG A 637 -24.40 -18.83 9.30
C ARG A 637 -24.61 -18.56 7.81
N LEU A 638 -24.50 -19.57 6.94
CA LEU A 638 -24.68 -19.40 5.50
C LEU A 638 -26.12 -18.96 5.12
N ILE A 639 -27.13 -19.32 5.93
CA ILE A 639 -28.51 -18.91 5.70
C ILE A 639 -28.82 -17.62 6.45
N GLU A 640 -28.38 -17.52 7.69
CA GLU A 640 -28.66 -16.40 8.59
C GLU A 640 -27.90 -15.11 8.21
N GLU A 641 -26.84 -15.20 7.39
CA GLU A 641 -26.04 -14.03 7.01
C GLU A 641 -26.74 -13.12 6.00
N GLU A 642 -27.12 -11.94 6.47
CA GLU A 642 -27.73 -10.87 5.68
C GLU A 642 -26.80 -10.32 4.60
N MET A 643 -25.50 -10.19 4.89
CA MET A 643 -24.54 -9.56 3.97
C MET A 643 -24.07 -10.52 2.87
N PRO A 644 -24.30 -10.23 1.58
CA PRO A 644 -23.92 -11.14 0.49
C PRO A 644 -22.42 -11.42 0.39
N SER A 645 -21.57 -10.44 0.73
CA SER A 645 -20.10 -10.58 0.78
C SER A 645 -19.67 -11.60 1.83
N CYS A 646 -20.23 -11.52 3.04
CA CYS A 646 -19.97 -12.45 4.13
C CYS A 646 -20.50 -13.85 3.79
N ARG A 647 -21.70 -13.95 3.22
CA ARG A 647 -22.28 -15.23 2.77
C ARG A 647 -21.39 -15.94 1.75
N LYS A 648 -20.87 -15.20 0.77
CA LYS A 648 -19.91 -15.74 -0.21
C LYS A 648 -18.63 -16.23 0.47
N ARG A 649 -18.08 -15.45 1.42
CA ARG A 649 -16.89 -15.84 2.19
C ARG A 649 -17.13 -17.09 3.04
N VAL A 650 -18.28 -17.23 3.70
CA VAL A 650 -18.67 -18.47 4.42
C VAL A 650 -18.63 -19.67 3.47
N ALA A 651 -19.24 -19.56 2.29
CA ALA A 651 -19.23 -20.65 1.31
C ALA A 651 -17.80 -21.03 0.84
N GLU A 652 -16.94 -20.04 0.62
CA GLU A 652 -15.53 -20.24 0.28
C GLU A 652 -14.74 -20.93 1.42
N ILE A 653 -15.03 -20.57 2.68
CA ILE A 653 -14.41 -21.19 3.86
C ILE A 653 -14.82 -22.67 3.98
N ILE A 654 -16.12 -22.98 3.83
CA ILE A 654 -16.62 -24.36 3.82
C ILE A 654 -15.93 -25.16 2.71
N LYS A 655 -15.87 -24.61 1.48
CA LYS A 655 -15.20 -25.26 0.35
C LYS A 655 -13.73 -25.54 0.64
N SER A 656 -13.00 -24.55 1.15
CA SER A 656 -11.57 -24.68 1.51
C SER A 656 -11.34 -25.78 2.56
N MET A 657 -12.21 -25.86 3.57
CA MET A 657 -12.14 -26.92 4.57
C MET A 657 -12.35 -28.30 3.95
N LEU A 658 -13.38 -28.47 3.12
CA LEU A 658 -13.68 -29.75 2.46
C LEU A 658 -12.50 -30.23 1.59
N LEU A 659 -11.82 -29.32 0.89
CA LEU A 659 -10.64 -29.65 0.07
C LEU A 659 -9.43 -30.14 0.89
N ARG A 660 -9.28 -29.71 2.14
CA ARG A 660 -8.19 -30.16 3.03
C ARG A 660 -8.49 -31.46 3.77
N LEU A 661 -9.76 -31.83 3.92
CA LEU A 661 -10.16 -33.05 4.64
C LEU A 661 -10.00 -34.30 3.76
N ASN A 662 -9.72 -35.44 4.38
CA ASN A 662 -9.68 -36.72 3.67
C ASN A 662 -11.10 -37.24 3.36
N LYS A 663 -11.20 -38.22 2.45
CA LYS A 663 -12.49 -38.78 2.01
C LYS A 663 -13.35 -39.28 3.18
N ALA A 664 -12.78 -40.06 4.10
CA ALA A 664 -13.52 -40.60 5.25
C ALA A 664 -14.15 -39.50 6.13
N THR A 665 -13.44 -38.39 6.37
CA THR A 665 -14.02 -37.28 7.14
C THR A 665 -15.08 -36.53 6.34
N ARG A 666 -14.87 -36.34 5.03
CA ARG A 666 -15.93 -35.80 4.15
C ARG A 666 -17.18 -36.67 4.14
N ASP A 667 -17.03 -37.99 4.17
CA ASP A 667 -18.15 -38.94 4.28
C ASP A 667 -18.94 -38.76 5.56
N THR A 668 -18.26 -38.53 6.70
CA THR A 668 -18.95 -38.21 7.96
C THR A 668 -19.72 -36.89 7.90
N LEU A 669 -19.16 -35.84 7.29
CA LEU A 669 -19.86 -34.57 7.12
C LEU A 669 -21.04 -34.70 6.15
N PHE A 670 -20.88 -35.49 5.09
CA PHE A 670 -21.94 -35.80 4.14
C PHE A 670 -23.09 -36.58 4.79
N SER A 671 -22.81 -37.50 5.71
CA SER A 671 -23.89 -38.18 6.44
C SER A 671 -24.76 -37.22 7.25
N MET A 672 -24.19 -36.12 7.77
CA MET A 672 -24.98 -35.07 8.44
C MET A 672 -25.90 -34.38 7.43
N LEU A 673 -25.42 -34.07 6.23
CA LEU A 673 -26.23 -33.49 5.16
C LEU A 673 -27.38 -34.40 4.74
N LEU A 674 -27.16 -35.71 4.63
CA LEU A 674 -28.23 -36.67 4.29
C LEU A 674 -29.34 -36.71 5.36
N ILE A 675 -28.98 -36.55 6.63
CA ILE A 675 -29.96 -36.46 7.73
C ILE A 675 -30.76 -35.17 7.58
N TRP A 676 -30.10 -34.03 7.40
CA TRP A 676 -30.77 -32.73 7.25
C TRP A 676 -31.63 -32.63 5.98
N MET A 677 -31.25 -33.29 4.88
CA MET A 677 -32.09 -33.36 3.68
C MET A 677 -33.39 -34.13 3.93
N LYS A 678 -33.42 -35.09 4.85
CA LYS A 678 -34.59 -35.91 5.14
C LYS A 678 -35.43 -35.38 6.30
N ASP A 679 -34.98 -34.30 6.93
CA ASP A 679 -35.63 -33.70 8.09
C ASP A 679 -37.04 -33.17 7.75
N SER A 680 -37.88 -32.93 8.75
CA SER A 680 -39.15 -32.23 8.58
C SER A 680 -38.97 -30.72 8.40
N GLU A 681 -37.95 -30.15 9.04
CA GLU A 681 -37.69 -28.71 9.00
C GLU A 681 -37.14 -28.25 7.65
N LEU A 682 -37.82 -27.28 7.03
CA LEU A 682 -37.44 -26.74 5.71
C LEU A 682 -36.10 -26.00 5.75
N THR A 683 -35.78 -25.35 6.87
CA THR A 683 -34.50 -24.67 7.09
C THR A 683 -33.34 -25.66 7.06
N HIS A 684 -33.47 -26.82 7.73
CA HIS A 684 -32.47 -27.88 7.71
C HIS A 684 -32.24 -28.40 6.28
N GLN A 685 -33.34 -28.63 5.53
CA GLN A 685 -33.26 -29.04 4.14
C GLN A 685 -32.57 -27.99 3.26
N GLN A 686 -32.91 -26.70 3.43
CA GLN A 686 -32.31 -25.60 2.70
C GLN A 686 -30.79 -25.53 2.94
N ILE A 687 -30.34 -25.64 4.20
CA ILE A 687 -28.92 -25.70 4.57
C ILE A 687 -28.28 -26.89 3.85
N ALA A 688 -28.92 -28.05 3.94
CA ALA A 688 -28.38 -29.28 3.40
C ALA A 688 -28.18 -29.22 1.89
N PHE A 689 -29.14 -28.69 1.12
CA PHE A 689 -29.01 -28.53 -0.33
C PHE A 689 -27.95 -27.52 -0.72
N GLN A 690 -27.90 -26.38 -0.04
CA GLN A 690 -26.93 -25.34 -0.34
C GLN A 690 -25.50 -25.80 -0.06
N VAL A 691 -25.26 -26.41 1.12
CA VAL A 691 -23.95 -26.93 1.54
C VAL A 691 -23.55 -28.17 0.72
N CYS A 692 -24.49 -29.06 0.38
CA CYS A 692 -24.22 -30.15 -0.55
C CYS A 692 -23.78 -29.61 -1.91
N GLY A 693 -24.37 -28.51 -2.39
CA GLY A 693 -23.92 -27.85 -3.61
C GLY A 693 -22.47 -27.38 -3.52
N ILE A 694 -22.02 -26.91 -2.35
CA ILE A 694 -20.61 -26.57 -2.12
C ILE A 694 -19.72 -27.82 -2.13
N LEU A 695 -20.19 -28.93 -1.54
CA LEU A 695 -19.49 -30.21 -1.55
C LEU A 695 -19.31 -30.76 -2.98
N VAL A 696 -20.34 -30.67 -3.83
CA VAL A 696 -20.26 -31.03 -5.24
C VAL A 696 -19.18 -30.21 -5.95
N LEU A 697 -19.14 -28.90 -5.73
CA LEU A 697 -18.11 -28.01 -6.31
C LEU A 697 -16.71 -28.23 -5.73
N ALA A 698 -16.58 -28.91 -4.59
CA ALA A 698 -15.30 -29.24 -3.97
C ALA A 698 -14.78 -30.61 -4.46
N GLU A 699 -15.65 -31.62 -4.59
CA GLU A 699 -15.27 -32.98 -5.00
C GLU A 699 -15.23 -33.17 -6.53
N GLY A 700 -15.98 -32.38 -7.30
CA GLY A 700 -16.06 -32.51 -8.76
C GLY A 700 -16.55 -33.91 -9.18
N ASP A 701 -15.85 -34.55 -10.11
CA ASP A 701 -16.19 -35.89 -10.62
C ASP A 701 -16.20 -36.97 -9.53
N ALA A 702 -15.42 -36.81 -8.44
CA ALA A 702 -15.38 -37.76 -7.34
C ALA A 702 -16.72 -37.86 -6.57
N PHE A 703 -17.57 -36.85 -6.69
CA PHE A 703 -18.91 -36.83 -6.10
C PHE A 703 -19.84 -37.89 -6.73
N SER A 704 -19.51 -38.41 -7.91
CA SER A 704 -20.26 -39.48 -8.60
C SER A 704 -20.63 -40.66 -7.69
N SER A 705 -19.75 -41.01 -6.76
CA SER A 705 -19.96 -42.08 -5.78
C SER A 705 -21.11 -41.84 -4.79
N ARG A 706 -21.52 -40.59 -4.59
CA ARG A 706 -22.60 -40.19 -3.66
C ARG A 706 -23.95 -39.97 -4.36
N LEU A 707 -23.99 -40.01 -5.70
CA LEU A 707 -25.21 -39.74 -6.48
C LEU A 707 -26.33 -40.74 -6.18
N SER A 708 -25.99 -41.98 -5.83
CA SER A 708 -26.95 -43.01 -5.44
C SER A 708 -27.76 -42.63 -4.21
N ASP A 709 -27.21 -41.77 -3.34
CA ASP A 709 -27.84 -41.40 -2.08
C ASP A 709 -28.63 -40.09 -2.22
N VAL A 710 -28.15 -39.15 -3.07
CA VAL A 710 -28.72 -37.81 -3.22
C VAL A 710 -29.88 -37.75 -4.23
N LEU A 711 -29.72 -38.36 -5.41
CA LEU A 711 -30.73 -38.28 -6.48
C LEU A 711 -32.10 -38.85 -6.08
N PRO A 712 -32.20 -39.96 -5.34
CA PRO A 712 -33.49 -40.45 -4.85
C PRO A 712 -34.19 -39.45 -3.94
N ILE A 713 -33.46 -38.77 -3.05
CA ILE A 713 -34.03 -37.78 -2.11
C ILE A 713 -34.57 -36.58 -2.89
N ILE A 714 -33.82 -36.08 -3.88
CA ILE A 714 -34.27 -34.97 -4.74
C ILE A 714 -35.58 -35.34 -5.46
N VAL A 715 -35.66 -36.53 -6.04
CA VAL A 715 -36.87 -36.98 -6.75
C VAL A 715 -38.04 -37.19 -5.78
N GLU A 716 -37.79 -37.75 -4.60
CA GLU A 716 -38.82 -37.93 -3.56
C GLU A 716 -39.39 -36.58 -3.09
N GLN A 717 -38.54 -35.57 -2.89
CA GLN A 717 -38.99 -34.24 -2.50
C GLN A 717 -39.72 -33.51 -3.63
N LEU A 718 -39.29 -33.65 -4.89
CA LEU A 718 -40.00 -33.08 -6.05
C LEU A 718 -41.37 -33.72 -6.28
N LYS A 719 -41.58 -34.97 -5.85
CA LYS A 719 -42.88 -35.65 -5.91
C LYS A 719 -43.84 -35.22 -4.80
N GLY A 720 -43.35 -34.58 -3.75
CA GLY A 720 -44.12 -34.20 -2.56
C GLY A 720 -44.34 -35.38 -1.61
N LYS A 721 -44.35 -35.10 -0.30
CA LYS A 721 -44.76 -36.06 0.75
C LYS A 721 -46.28 -36.25 0.70
N ASP A 722 -46.80 -36.99 -0.27
CA ASP A 722 -48.20 -37.43 -0.28
C ASP A 722 -48.41 -38.48 0.82
N LYS A 723 -48.86 -38.04 2.00
CA LYS A 723 -49.58 -38.85 3.02
C LYS A 723 -50.07 -37.96 4.18
N SER A 724 -51.23 -37.31 4.02
CA SER A 724 -52.29 -37.30 5.05
C SER A 724 -53.58 -36.63 4.56
N ASN A 725 -54.60 -37.46 4.41
CA ASN A 725 -56.04 -37.23 4.63
C ASN A 725 -56.84 -36.24 3.77
N ASN A 726 -57.65 -36.83 2.88
CA ASN A 726 -59.04 -36.47 2.54
C ASN A 726 -59.38 -34.98 2.44
N VAL A 727 -59.40 -34.43 1.21
CA VAL A 727 -60.63 -33.91 0.56
C VAL A 727 -60.46 -33.99 -0.96
N SER A 728 -61.42 -34.68 -1.59
CA SER A 728 -61.94 -34.54 -2.95
C SER A 728 -61.00 -34.02 -4.05
N SER A 729 -60.77 -34.91 -5.02
CA SER A 729 -60.72 -34.60 -6.44
C SER A 729 -61.44 -33.30 -6.81
N ASN A 730 -60.67 -32.28 -7.17
CA ASN A 730 -61.07 -31.28 -8.15
C ASN A 730 -59.81 -30.71 -8.80
N PRO A 731 -59.71 -30.68 -10.14
CA PRO A 731 -58.63 -29.98 -10.81
C PRO A 731 -58.78 -28.50 -10.50
N VAL A 732 -57.74 -27.89 -9.94
CA VAL A 732 -57.70 -26.44 -9.67
C VAL A 732 -57.85 -25.70 -11.00
N ASN A 733 -59.08 -25.26 -11.24
CA ASN A 733 -59.45 -24.25 -12.21
C ASN A 733 -58.87 -22.91 -11.74
N HIS A 734 -57.61 -22.60 -12.06
CA HIS A 734 -57.22 -21.21 -12.18
C HIS A 734 -57.68 -20.71 -13.55
N LYS A 735 -58.89 -20.14 -13.58
CA LYS A 735 -59.26 -19.19 -14.63
C LYS A 735 -58.24 -18.05 -14.64
N PRO A 736 -57.80 -17.57 -15.82
CA PRO A 736 -57.03 -16.34 -15.90
C PRO A 736 -57.96 -15.17 -15.55
N GLN A 737 -57.76 -14.52 -14.40
CA GLN A 737 -58.43 -13.26 -14.11
C GLN A 737 -57.75 -12.15 -14.92
N MET A 738 -58.50 -11.68 -15.92
CA MET A 738 -58.32 -10.37 -16.55
C MET A 738 -58.39 -9.27 -15.49
N GLY A 739 -57.63 -8.20 -15.74
CA GLY A 739 -57.30 -7.16 -14.78
C GLY A 739 -58.46 -6.51 -14.05
N ILE A 740 -58.21 -6.22 -12.77
CA ILE A 740 -58.83 -5.12 -12.06
C ILE A 740 -57.68 -4.19 -11.65
N SER A 741 -57.71 -3.00 -12.23
CA SER A 741 -56.79 -1.89 -12.01
C SER A 741 -56.78 -1.45 -10.55
N ASN A 742 -55.59 -1.46 -9.94
CA ASN A 742 -55.29 -0.78 -8.68
C ASN A 742 -55.18 0.73 -8.90
N GLU A 743 -56.32 1.39 -9.10
CA GLU A 743 -56.48 2.84 -8.94
C GLU A 743 -57.58 3.10 -7.93
N LYS A 744 -57.31 2.87 -6.63
CA LYS A 744 -58.11 3.42 -5.52
C LYS A 744 -57.58 3.12 -4.10
N ILE A 745 -56.27 3.08 -3.86
CA ILE A 745 -55.73 3.10 -2.47
C ILE A 745 -54.42 3.91 -2.41
N LYS A 746 -54.42 5.12 -2.98
CA LYS A 746 -53.31 6.08 -2.82
C LYS A 746 -53.74 7.46 -2.29
N GLU A 747 -54.97 7.57 -1.80
CA GLU A 747 -55.43 8.74 -1.07
C GLU A 747 -56.03 8.29 0.26
N LYS A 748 -55.17 8.23 1.28
CA LYS A 748 -55.39 8.68 2.66
C LYS A 748 -54.22 8.22 3.50
N LEU A 749 -53.78 9.12 4.38
CA LEU A 749 -52.71 8.98 5.38
C LEU A 749 -51.32 9.45 4.93
N SER A 750 -51.24 10.73 4.57
CA SER A 750 -50.20 11.60 5.12
C SER A 750 -50.86 12.50 6.16
N GLU A 751 -50.47 12.41 7.43
CA GLU A 751 -50.16 13.53 8.35
C GLU A 751 -50.12 13.09 9.83
N ASN A 752 -49.06 13.56 10.50
CA ASN A 752 -48.85 13.79 11.94
C ASN A 752 -48.13 12.76 12.84
N CYS A 753 -46.82 13.03 12.98
CA CYS A 753 -46.07 13.37 14.21
C CYS A 753 -46.00 12.47 15.47
N GLU A 754 -44.74 12.18 15.81
CA GLU A 754 -44.06 12.29 17.12
C GLU A 754 -44.19 11.20 18.20
N GLU A 755 -43.14 11.21 19.03
CA GLU A 755 -42.51 10.17 19.85
C GLU A 755 -43.32 9.68 21.08
N ASP A 756 -42.85 8.53 21.59
CA ASP A 756 -42.82 8.09 22.99
C ASP A 756 -43.75 6.96 23.50
N PHE A 757 -43.05 5.91 23.97
CA PHE A 757 -43.31 5.10 25.18
C PHE A 757 -44.44 4.04 25.21
N ILE A 758 -44.02 2.79 25.45
CA ILE A 758 -44.84 1.59 25.67
C ILE A 758 -45.41 1.60 27.10
N PRO A 759 -46.63 1.05 27.34
CA PRO A 759 -46.67 -0.13 28.21
C PRO A 759 -47.60 -1.25 27.73
N GLU A 760 -47.20 -2.45 28.16
CA GLU A 760 -47.83 -3.77 28.13
C GLU A 760 -49.34 -3.79 28.43
N ASP A 761 -50.10 -4.60 27.68
CA ASP A 761 -50.82 -5.82 28.13
C ASP A 761 -52.19 -6.06 27.42
N TYR A 762 -52.34 -7.27 26.83
CA TYR A 762 -53.56 -7.97 26.35
C TYR A 762 -54.41 -7.29 25.25
N ASP A 763 -54.66 -7.91 24.08
CA ASP A 763 -55.47 -9.12 24.00
C ASP A 763 -55.08 -10.05 22.83
N LYS A 764 -54.95 -11.34 23.17
CA LYS A 764 -54.76 -12.44 22.23
C LYS A 764 -56.14 -12.86 21.73
N THR A 765 -56.40 -12.74 20.44
CA THR A 765 -57.05 -13.79 19.62
C THR A 765 -57.20 -13.29 18.18
N SER A 766 -56.76 -14.09 17.20
CA SER A 766 -57.09 -14.02 15.76
C SER A 766 -56.17 -13.34 14.71
N GLU A 767 -54.88 -13.13 14.94
CA GLU A 767 -53.94 -12.69 13.86
C GLU A 767 -52.76 -13.65 13.56
N SER A 768 -52.53 -14.68 14.38
CA SER A 768 -51.35 -15.56 14.23
C SER A 768 -51.41 -16.55 13.05
N GLY A 769 -52.52 -16.62 12.31
CA GLY A 769 -52.71 -17.64 11.25
C GLY A 769 -52.16 -17.25 9.88
N ILE A 770 -52.17 -15.96 9.54
CA ILE A 770 -51.88 -15.47 8.18
C ILE A 770 -50.37 -15.26 7.96
N ASP A 771 -49.65 -14.81 9.00
CA ASP A 771 -48.19 -14.63 8.92
C ASP A 771 -47.42 -15.95 8.86
N LEU A 772 -47.89 -16.99 9.58
CA LEU A 772 -47.26 -18.32 9.58
C LEU A 772 -47.38 -19.03 8.22
N GLU A 773 -48.54 -18.95 7.57
CA GLU A 773 -48.72 -19.56 6.23
C GLU A 773 -47.82 -18.90 5.17
N CYS A 774 -47.64 -17.58 5.24
CA CYS A 774 -46.77 -16.82 4.34
C CYS A 774 -45.28 -17.11 4.54
N GLU A 775 -44.83 -17.28 5.79
CA GLU A 775 -43.44 -17.68 6.10
C GLU A 775 -43.13 -19.12 5.67
N ASP A 776 -44.09 -20.04 5.82
CA ASP A 776 -43.97 -21.43 5.36
C ASP A 776 -43.94 -21.55 3.83
N GLU A 777 -44.69 -20.71 3.11
CA GLU A 777 -44.62 -20.62 1.65
C GLU A 777 -43.24 -20.13 1.19
N ARG A 778 -42.74 -19.02 1.77
CA ARG A 778 -41.41 -18.50 1.43
C ARG A 778 -40.31 -19.52 1.71
N SER A 779 -40.38 -20.23 2.84
CA SER A 779 -39.39 -21.24 3.21
C SER A 779 -39.37 -22.42 2.23
N ARG A 780 -40.55 -22.85 1.75
CA ARG A 780 -40.68 -23.86 0.69
C ARG A 780 -40.07 -23.40 -0.62
N ASP A 781 -40.30 -22.15 -1.03
CA ASP A 781 -39.71 -21.59 -2.25
C ASP A 781 -38.18 -21.60 -2.20
N HIS A 782 -37.62 -21.17 -1.07
CA HIS A 782 -36.17 -21.11 -0.87
C HIS A 782 -35.54 -22.51 -0.87
N GLN A 783 -36.17 -23.46 -0.17
CA GLN A 783 -35.73 -24.86 -0.17
C GLN A 783 -35.78 -25.47 -1.57
N LEU A 784 -36.87 -25.28 -2.32
CA LEU A 784 -37.02 -25.74 -3.70
C LEU A 784 -35.93 -25.16 -4.61
N PHE A 785 -35.66 -23.85 -4.52
CA PHE A 785 -34.61 -23.24 -5.32
C PHE A 785 -33.22 -23.76 -4.97
N GLN A 786 -32.87 -23.92 -3.70
CA GLN A 786 -31.57 -24.48 -3.32
C GLN A 786 -31.41 -25.92 -3.82
N MET A 787 -32.49 -26.71 -3.82
CA MET A 787 -32.52 -28.04 -4.42
C MET A 787 -32.27 -27.98 -5.94
N LEU A 788 -32.93 -27.08 -6.68
CA LEU A 788 -32.68 -26.90 -8.12
C LEU A 788 -31.24 -26.44 -8.41
N GLN A 789 -30.69 -25.55 -7.57
CA GLN A 789 -29.29 -25.12 -7.66
C GLN A 789 -28.32 -26.26 -7.38
N LEU A 790 -28.65 -27.18 -6.46
CA LEU A 790 -27.88 -28.41 -6.26
C LEU A 790 -27.90 -29.28 -7.52
N VAL A 791 -29.08 -29.50 -8.13
CA VAL A 791 -29.21 -30.26 -9.38
C VAL A 791 -28.33 -29.67 -10.49
N LEU A 792 -28.37 -28.34 -10.67
CA LEU A 792 -27.51 -27.65 -11.63
C LEU A 792 -26.02 -27.90 -11.37
N LYS A 793 -25.58 -27.75 -10.12
CA LYS A 793 -24.18 -27.99 -9.72
C LYS A 793 -23.76 -29.44 -9.97
N ILE A 794 -24.65 -30.41 -9.73
CA ILE A 794 -24.43 -31.83 -10.02
C ILE A 794 -24.28 -32.03 -11.53
N MET A 795 -25.20 -31.51 -12.35
CA MET A 795 -25.14 -31.66 -13.81
C MET A 795 -23.91 -30.99 -14.43
N MET A 796 -23.45 -29.88 -13.86
CA MET A 796 -22.24 -29.19 -14.31
C MET A 796 -20.94 -29.90 -13.88
N SER A 797 -20.91 -30.49 -12.68
CA SER A 797 -19.68 -31.06 -12.09
C SER A 797 -19.53 -32.57 -12.30
N CYS A 798 -20.63 -33.28 -12.58
CA CYS A 798 -20.65 -34.73 -12.77
C CYS A 798 -21.33 -35.06 -14.11
N LEU A 799 -20.61 -34.89 -15.22
CA LEU A 799 -21.16 -35.10 -16.58
C LEU A 799 -21.64 -36.54 -16.82
N GLU A 800 -21.18 -37.51 -16.01
CA GLU A 800 -21.67 -38.89 -16.01
C GLU A 800 -23.19 -38.96 -15.78
N VAL A 801 -23.78 -38.05 -15.00
CA VAL A 801 -25.24 -38.02 -14.72
C VAL A 801 -26.06 -37.88 -16.00
N LEU A 802 -25.54 -37.13 -16.97
CA LEU A 802 -26.22 -36.88 -18.26
C LEU A 802 -25.85 -37.90 -19.34
N SER A 803 -24.75 -38.65 -19.15
CA SER A 803 -24.16 -39.53 -20.17
C SER A 803 -24.31 -41.04 -19.87
N SER A 804 -24.56 -41.40 -18.61
CA SER A 804 -24.76 -42.79 -18.18
C SER A 804 -26.23 -43.17 -18.06
N SER A 805 -26.62 -44.29 -18.67
CA SER A 805 -27.99 -44.82 -18.60
C SER A 805 -28.43 -45.16 -17.17
N LYS A 806 -27.47 -45.37 -16.25
CA LYS A 806 -27.71 -45.65 -14.83
C LYS A 806 -28.56 -44.58 -14.15
N TRP A 807 -28.37 -43.32 -14.51
CA TRP A 807 -29.03 -42.17 -13.88
C TRP A 807 -30.21 -41.63 -14.70
N GLY A 808 -30.44 -42.18 -15.90
CA GLY A 808 -31.40 -41.66 -16.86
C GLY A 808 -32.85 -41.61 -16.34
N THR A 809 -33.24 -42.52 -15.45
CA THR A 809 -34.57 -42.54 -14.81
C THR A 809 -34.76 -41.34 -13.88
N TYR A 810 -33.79 -41.07 -13.00
CA TYR A 810 -33.84 -39.92 -12.09
C TYR A 810 -33.81 -38.60 -12.87
N VAL A 811 -32.94 -38.48 -13.87
CA VAL A 811 -32.88 -37.28 -14.73
C VAL A 811 -34.19 -37.06 -15.47
N ASN A 812 -34.86 -38.13 -15.92
CA ASN A 812 -36.18 -38.04 -16.54
C ASN A 812 -37.22 -37.46 -15.57
N GLU A 813 -37.31 -37.98 -14.35
CA GLU A 813 -38.25 -37.48 -13.34
C GLU A 813 -37.98 -36.00 -13.02
N ILE A 814 -36.72 -35.64 -12.77
CA ILE A 814 -36.30 -34.26 -12.52
C ILE A 814 -36.72 -33.35 -13.70
N ALA A 815 -36.49 -33.77 -14.95
CA ALA A 815 -36.86 -33.00 -16.12
C ALA A 815 -38.37 -32.79 -16.26
N VAL A 816 -39.17 -33.81 -15.95
CA VAL A 816 -40.64 -33.71 -15.93
C VAL A 816 -41.09 -32.69 -14.88
N HIS A 817 -40.55 -32.75 -13.66
CA HIS A 817 -40.88 -31.79 -12.61
C HIS A 817 -40.39 -30.37 -12.95
N CYS A 818 -39.18 -30.20 -13.50
CA CYS A 818 -38.70 -28.89 -13.95
C CYS A 818 -39.58 -28.28 -15.05
N GLN A 819 -40.16 -29.10 -15.94
CA GLN A 819 -41.13 -28.61 -16.93
C GLN A 819 -42.40 -28.09 -16.27
N LEU A 820 -42.90 -28.75 -15.21
CA LEU A 820 -44.05 -28.28 -14.44
C LEU A 820 -43.73 -26.98 -13.68
N LEU A 821 -42.53 -26.87 -13.12
CA LEU A 821 -42.04 -25.69 -12.41
C LEU A 821 -41.83 -24.46 -13.30
N LEU A 822 -41.95 -24.57 -14.64
CA LEU A 822 -42.02 -23.39 -15.51
C LEU A 822 -43.30 -22.56 -15.24
N ALA A 823 -44.36 -23.18 -14.73
CA ALA A 823 -45.58 -22.46 -14.32
C ALA A 823 -45.51 -21.89 -12.89
N TYR A 824 -44.37 -22.00 -12.21
CA TYR A 824 -44.23 -21.57 -10.81
C TYR A 824 -44.33 -20.04 -10.66
N PRO A 825 -44.92 -19.50 -9.57
CA PRO A 825 -45.10 -18.05 -9.41
C PRO A 825 -43.79 -17.27 -9.50
N HIS A 826 -42.76 -17.76 -8.81
CA HIS A 826 -41.48 -17.07 -8.67
C HIS A 826 -40.54 -17.26 -9.86
N GLU A 827 -40.02 -16.14 -10.39
CA GLU A 827 -39.15 -16.13 -11.57
C GLU A 827 -37.84 -16.91 -11.38
N TRP A 828 -37.21 -16.81 -10.22
CA TRP A 828 -35.92 -17.44 -9.92
C TRP A 828 -36.03 -18.98 -9.88
N VAL A 829 -37.18 -19.53 -9.49
CA VAL A 829 -37.49 -20.97 -9.58
C VAL A 829 -37.70 -21.38 -11.05
N ARG A 830 -38.41 -20.56 -11.83
CA ARG A 830 -38.60 -20.77 -13.28
C ARG A 830 -37.27 -20.74 -14.04
N LEU A 831 -36.39 -19.80 -13.70
CA LEU A 831 -35.03 -19.70 -14.26
C LEU A 831 -34.20 -20.93 -13.94
N ALA A 832 -34.12 -21.34 -12.67
CA ALA A 832 -33.36 -22.53 -12.27
C ALA A 832 -33.89 -23.78 -12.99
N SER A 833 -35.21 -23.95 -13.08
CA SER A 833 -35.84 -25.06 -13.81
C SER A 833 -35.53 -25.04 -15.30
N SER A 834 -35.56 -23.85 -15.92
CA SER A 834 -35.21 -23.66 -17.34
C SER A 834 -33.72 -23.93 -17.62
N GLN A 835 -32.83 -23.59 -16.68
CA GLN A 835 -31.40 -23.93 -16.75
C GLN A 835 -31.14 -25.43 -16.62
N VAL A 836 -31.90 -26.14 -15.76
CA VAL A 836 -31.81 -27.61 -15.64
C VAL A 836 -32.21 -28.26 -16.96
N LEU A 837 -33.35 -27.85 -17.53
CA LEU A 837 -33.80 -28.31 -18.85
C LEU A 837 -32.76 -28.00 -19.93
N GLY A 838 -32.18 -26.80 -19.92
CA GLY A 838 -31.13 -26.40 -20.86
C GLY A 838 -29.87 -27.25 -20.76
N SER A 839 -29.47 -27.63 -19.55
CA SER A 839 -28.32 -28.53 -19.31
C SER A 839 -28.60 -29.92 -19.90
N ILE A 840 -29.81 -30.43 -19.75
CA ILE A 840 -30.25 -31.70 -20.36
C ILE A 840 -30.25 -31.57 -21.90
N PHE A 841 -30.79 -30.48 -22.45
CA PHE A 841 -30.81 -30.26 -23.91
C PHE A 841 -29.40 -30.15 -24.50
N GLY A 842 -28.49 -29.48 -23.79
CA GLY A 842 -27.08 -29.37 -24.19
C GLY A 842 -26.37 -30.73 -24.26
N SER A 843 -26.79 -31.72 -23.47
CA SER A 843 -26.21 -33.07 -23.47
C SER A 843 -26.72 -33.99 -24.60
N VAL A 844 -27.79 -33.59 -25.29
CA VAL A 844 -28.43 -34.41 -26.34
C VAL A 844 -28.20 -33.80 -27.71
N GLU A 845 -27.81 -34.64 -28.68
CA GLU A 845 -27.65 -34.20 -30.06
C GLU A 845 -29.01 -34.01 -30.76
N ALA A 846 -29.27 -32.83 -31.31
CA ALA A 846 -30.55 -32.49 -31.95
C ALA A 846 -30.93 -33.43 -33.12
N SER A 847 -29.93 -33.97 -33.83
CA SER A 847 -30.10 -34.94 -34.92
C SER A 847 -30.75 -36.24 -34.45
N LYS A 848 -30.37 -36.74 -33.26
CA LYS A 848 -30.89 -38.00 -32.67
C LYS A 848 -32.36 -37.87 -32.29
N VAL A 849 -32.76 -36.73 -31.74
CA VAL A 849 -34.16 -36.44 -31.39
C VAL A 849 -35.02 -36.33 -32.65
N ALA A 850 -34.52 -35.66 -33.70
CA ALA A 850 -35.21 -35.58 -34.99
C ALA A 850 -35.39 -36.95 -35.66
N LEU A 851 -34.38 -37.83 -35.59
CA LEU A 851 -34.49 -39.21 -36.08
C LEU A 851 -35.53 -40.02 -35.30
N ALA A 852 -35.60 -39.87 -33.97
CA ALA A 852 -36.62 -40.52 -33.15
C ALA A 852 -38.03 -40.07 -33.53
N LEU A 853 -38.22 -38.77 -33.81
CA LEU A 853 -39.49 -38.24 -34.29
C LEU A 853 -39.86 -38.73 -35.69
N LYS A 854 -38.90 -38.82 -36.63
CA LYS A 854 -39.12 -39.43 -37.96
C LYS A 854 -39.52 -40.91 -37.85
N LYS A 855 -38.96 -41.65 -36.88
CA LYS A 855 -39.35 -43.04 -36.59
C LYS A 855 -40.78 -43.11 -36.01
N GLU A 856 -41.13 -42.23 -35.08
CA GLU A 856 -42.48 -42.15 -34.49
C GLU A 856 -43.56 -41.82 -35.55
N ASP A 857 -43.28 -40.90 -36.48
CA ASP A 857 -44.19 -40.56 -37.57
C ASP A 857 -44.26 -41.65 -38.67
N LYS A 858 -43.18 -42.44 -38.88
CA LYS A 858 -43.22 -43.65 -39.74
C LYS A 858 -44.06 -44.77 -39.13
N ILE A 859 -43.95 -45.01 -37.82
CA ILE A 859 -44.76 -46.00 -37.08
C ILE A 859 -46.26 -45.67 -37.14
N LYS A 860 -46.63 -44.39 -37.21
CA LYS A 860 -48.02 -43.97 -37.45
C LYS A 860 -48.51 -44.22 -38.89
N LYS A 861 -47.62 -44.31 -39.87
CA LYS A 861 -47.96 -44.56 -41.28
C LYS A 861 -48.13 -46.05 -41.64
N GLU A 862 -47.64 -46.99 -40.81
CA GLU A 862 -47.76 -48.45 -41.03
C GLU A 862 -48.79 -49.15 -40.10
N LYS A 863 -49.84 -48.42 -39.67
CA LYS A 863 -50.96 -48.84 -38.77
C LYS A 863 -51.04 -50.32 -38.33
N LEU A 864 -51.17 -50.48 -37.00
CA LEU A 864 -51.99 -51.51 -36.34
C LEU A 864 -51.69 -52.99 -36.71
N LYS A 865 -50.58 -53.56 -36.21
CA LYS A 865 -50.51 -54.99 -35.82
C LYS A 865 -49.25 -55.35 -35.02
N LYS A 866 -49.50 -55.77 -33.78
CA LYS A 866 -48.74 -56.69 -32.89
C LYS A 866 -47.34 -56.31 -32.36
N LYS A 867 -47.25 -56.43 -31.02
CA LYS A 867 -46.09 -56.52 -30.11
C LYS A 867 -45.30 -55.21 -29.96
N ALA A 868 -45.35 -54.49 -28.83
CA ALA A 868 -45.11 -54.92 -27.45
C ALA A 868 -43.90 -55.87 -27.35
N ASN A 869 -42.78 -55.30 -26.92
CA ASN A 869 -41.48 -55.90 -26.61
C ASN A 869 -40.39 -55.68 -27.67
N SER A 870 -39.24 -55.21 -27.17
CA SER A 870 -37.93 -55.02 -27.82
C SER A 870 -37.65 -53.68 -28.52
N LEU A 871 -37.73 -52.57 -27.78
CA LEU A 871 -36.80 -51.44 -27.97
C LEU A 871 -36.78 -50.53 -26.73
N GLU A 872 -36.76 -51.14 -25.55
CA GLU A 872 -36.16 -50.46 -24.40
C GLU A 872 -34.65 -50.50 -24.54
N ASN A 873 -34.03 -49.45 -24.03
CA ASN A 873 -32.64 -49.39 -23.59
C ASN A 873 -31.57 -49.32 -24.69
N ASN A 874 -31.32 -48.08 -25.14
CA ASN A 874 -29.95 -47.58 -25.32
C ASN A 874 -29.85 -46.05 -25.34
N ASN A 875 -30.96 -45.33 -25.11
CA ASN A 875 -30.92 -43.88 -24.97
C ASN A 875 -30.74 -43.50 -23.50
N CYS A 876 -29.67 -42.78 -23.23
CA CYS A 876 -29.27 -42.37 -21.88
C CYS A 876 -30.29 -41.47 -21.15
N LEU A 877 -31.19 -40.80 -21.88
CA LEU A 877 -32.11 -39.79 -21.34
C LEU A 877 -33.52 -39.99 -21.92
N PRO A 878 -34.44 -40.71 -21.25
CA PRO A 878 -35.79 -40.99 -21.76
C PRO A 878 -36.64 -39.74 -22.06
N PHE A 879 -36.42 -38.64 -21.35
CA PHE A 879 -37.26 -37.43 -21.35
C PHE A 879 -37.63 -36.91 -22.75
N LEU A 880 -36.65 -36.82 -23.67
CA LEU A 880 -36.86 -36.33 -25.03
C LEU A 880 -37.24 -37.43 -26.04
N PHE A 881 -37.17 -38.70 -25.65
CA PHE A 881 -37.34 -39.85 -26.55
C PHE A 881 -38.65 -40.63 -26.31
N THR A 882 -39.35 -40.36 -25.19
CA THR A 882 -40.69 -40.90 -24.93
C THR A 882 -41.79 -39.94 -25.39
N GLY A 883 -42.65 -40.38 -26.31
CA GLY A 883 -43.76 -39.56 -26.83
C GLY A 883 -43.30 -38.24 -27.45
N VAL A 884 -42.25 -38.30 -28.27
CA VAL A 884 -41.42 -37.18 -28.75
C VAL A 884 -42.28 -36.05 -29.29
N LYS A 885 -43.25 -36.37 -30.17
CA LYS A 885 -44.13 -35.35 -30.78
C LYS A 885 -44.95 -34.57 -29.75
N ARG A 886 -45.51 -35.27 -28.76
CA ARG A 886 -46.38 -34.67 -27.73
C ARG A 886 -45.56 -33.85 -26.75
N ARG A 887 -44.40 -34.38 -26.34
CA ARG A 887 -43.45 -33.72 -25.44
C ARG A 887 -42.89 -32.44 -26.04
N LEU A 888 -42.39 -32.49 -27.28
CA LEU A 888 -41.86 -31.30 -27.97
C LEU A 888 -42.94 -30.22 -28.12
N LYS A 889 -44.18 -30.62 -28.45
CA LYS A 889 -45.30 -29.67 -28.55
C LYS A 889 -45.60 -28.99 -27.22
N SER A 890 -45.68 -29.75 -26.12
CA SER A 890 -45.89 -29.20 -24.77
C SER A 890 -44.75 -28.26 -24.40
N LEU A 891 -43.50 -28.71 -24.55
CA LEU A 891 -42.34 -27.98 -24.10
C LEU A 891 -42.10 -26.68 -24.88
N ILE A 892 -42.41 -26.66 -26.18
CA ILE A 892 -42.44 -25.42 -26.97
C ILE A 892 -43.52 -24.47 -26.43
N LEU A 893 -44.73 -24.95 -26.14
CA LEU A 893 -45.80 -24.10 -25.59
C LEU A 893 -45.42 -23.54 -24.21
N ASP A 894 -44.92 -24.39 -23.31
CA ASP A 894 -44.55 -24.00 -21.94
C ASP A 894 -43.41 -22.99 -21.92
N LEU A 895 -42.38 -23.17 -22.77
CA LEU A 895 -41.26 -22.22 -22.91
C LEU A 895 -41.68 -20.93 -23.64
N THR A 896 -42.52 -21.02 -24.66
CA THR A 896 -43.01 -19.82 -25.37
C THR A 896 -43.89 -18.99 -24.44
N GLY A 897 -44.69 -19.64 -23.58
CA GLY A 897 -45.48 -18.98 -22.53
C GLY A 897 -44.64 -18.23 -21.48
N GLN A 898 -43.37 -18.59 -21.28
CA GLN A 898 -42.47 -17.81 -20.41
C GLN A 898 -42.15 -16.42 -20.96
N LEU A 899 -42.30 -16.20 -22.27
CA LEU A 899 -41.96 -14.94 -22.94
C LEU A 899 -43.09 -13.89 -22.89
N GLU A 900 -44.15 -14.13 -22.11
CA GLU A 900 -45.20 -13.14 -21.85
C GLU A 900 -44.63 -11.95 -21.03
N CYS A 901 -44.93 -10.70 -21.42
CA CYS A 901 -44.26 -9.46 -20.97
C CYS A 901 -44.56 -9.02 -19.52
N ASN A 902 -45.07 -9.88 -18.64
CA ASN A 902 -45.32 -9.55 -17.24
C ASN A 902 -44.02 -9.64 -16.41
N GLY A 903 -43.04 -8.77 -16.71
CA GLY A 903 -41.85 -8.58 -15.88
C GLY A 903 -40.79 -9.68 -15.94
N ILE A 904 -40.61 -10.36 -17.09
CA ILE A 904 -39.54 -11.34 -17.26
C ILE A 904 -38.15 -10.69 -17.17
N GLY A 905 -37.28 -11.19 -16.30
CA GLY A 905 -35.89 -10.78 -16.22
C GLY A 905 -35.04 -11.25 -17.42
N PRO A 906 -33.96 -10.52 -17.74
CA PRO A 906 -33.15 -10.78 -18.94
C PRO A 906 -32.48 -12.17 -18.93
N GLN A 907 -32.17 -12.71 -17.73
CA GLN A 907 -31.53 -14.02 -17.59
C GLN A 907 -32.48 -15.18 -17.94
N LEU A 908 -33.75 -15.07 -17.53
CA LEU A 908 -34.77 -16.07 -17.86
C LEU A 908 -35.07 -16.03 -19.36
N ALA A 909 -35.22 -14.84 -19.94
CA ALA A 909 -35.46 -14.68 -21.37
C ALA A 909 -34.33 -15.31 -22.21
N ASP A 910 -33.06 -15.01 -21.90
CA ASP A 910 -31.90 -15.57 -22.61
C ASP A 910 -31.85 -17.10 -22.50
N GLN A 911 -32.09 -17.66 -21.30
CA GLN A 911 -32.10 -19.12 -21.12
C GLN A 911 -33.26 -19.79 -21.87
N VAL A 912 -34.45 -19.20 -21.84
CA VAL A 912 -35.63 -19.70 -22.59
C VAL A 912 -35.36 -19.66 -24.09
N VAL A 913 -34.77 -18.59 -24.60
CA VAL A 913 -34.40 -18.47 -26.03
C VAL A 913 -33.36 -19.52 -26.41
N LYS A 914 -32.35 -19.80 -25.58
CA LYS A 914 -31.37 -20.88 -25.79
C LYS A 914 -32.06 -22.24 -25.89
N ASN A 915 -33.01 -22.51 -25.00
CA ASN A 915 -33.80 -23.75 -25.00
C ASN A 915 -34.67 -23.86 -26.27
N LEU A 916 -35.37 -22.80 -26.66
CA LEU A 916 -36.17 -22.74 -27.89
C LEU A 916 -35.30 -22.91 -29.14
N ALA A 917 -34.09 -22.33 -29.17
CA ALA A 917 -33.16 -22.48 -30.29
C ALA A 917 -32.67 -23.93 -30.47
N PHE A 918 -32.51 -24.69 -29.37
CA PHE A 918 -32.27 -26.13 -29.46
C PHE A 918 -33.45 -26.86 -30.12
N LEU A 919 -34.68 -26.57 -29.70
CA LEU A 919 -35.88 -27.20 -30.27
C LEU A 919 -36.09 -26.82 -31.73
N ALA A 920 -35.82 -25.56 -32.10
CA ALA A 920 -35.82 -25.11 -33.49
C ALA A 920 -34.80 -25.87 -34.34
N ARG A 921 -33.60 -26.16 -33.80
CA ARG A 921 -32.61 -27.02 -34.48
C ARG A 921 -33.14 -28.43 -34.69
N VAL A 922 -33.82 -29.03 -33.70
CA VAL A 922 -34.48 -30.35 -33.85
C VAL A 922 -35.51 -30.31 -34.98
N LEU A 923 -36.36 -29.27 -35.04
CA LEU A 923 -37.39 -29.13 -36.07
C LEU A 923 -36.79 -28.89 -37.47
N LYS A 924 -35.68 -28.14 -37.57
CA LYS A 924 -34.96 -27.91 -38.84
C LYS A 924 -34.45 -29.20 -39.48
N PHE A 925 -34.05 -30.20 -38.69
CA PHE A 925 -33.65 -31.52 -39.22
C PHE A 925 -34.82 -32.35 -39.79
N LEU A 926 -36.07 -31.92 -39.56
CA LEU A 926 -37.28 -32.56 -40.08
C LEU A 926 -37.72 -31.98 -41.42
N GLU A 927 -37.41 -30.71 -41.69
CA GLU A 927 -37.74 -30.04 -42.95
C GLU A 927 -36.77 -30.51 -44.04
N ASP A 928 -37.21 -31.46 -44.87
CA ASP A 928 -36.49 -31.83 -46.08
C ASP A 928 -36.42 -30.59 -47.00
N ARG A 929 -35.22 -30.26 -47.51
CA ARG A 929 -34.88 -29.04 -48.28
C ARG A 929 -35.71 -28.79 -49.56
N LYS A 930 -36.81 -29.50 -49.83
CA LYS A 930 -37.50 -29.49 -51.13
C LYS A 930 -38.96 -29.04 -51.17
N GLU A 931 -39.59 -28.64 -50.05
CA GLU A 931 -40.96 -28.09 -50.14
C GLU A 931 -41.10 -26.81 -49.31
N VAL A 932 -40.64 -25.68 -49.87
CA VAL A 932 -41.18 -24.36 -49.53
C VAL A 932 -42.21 -24.03 -50.61
N ARG A 933 -43.50 -24.30 -50.32
CA ARG A 933 -44.61 -23.67 -51.03
C ARG A 933 -45.19 -22.63 -50.08
N GLU A 934 -45.19 -21.37 -50.50
CA GLU A 934 -45.54 -20.21 -49.68
C GLU A 934 -47.03 -20.08 -49.33
N ASP A 935 -47.92 -20.92 -49.88
CA ASP A 935 -49.37 -20.73 -49.74
C ASP A 935 -50.14 -21.99 -49.29
N ALA A 936 -49.83 -22.53 -48.11
CA ALA A 936 -50.71 -23.50 -47.45
C ALA A 936 -51.22 -22.92 -46.13
N LYS A 937 -52.55 -22.77 -46.00
CA LYS A 937 -53.21 -22.59 -44.70
C LYS A 937 -52.69 -23.66 -43.75
N GLU A 938 -51.83 -23.28 -42.82
CA GLU A 938 -51.10 -24.22 -41.98
C GLU A 938 -52.06 -24.90 -40.99
N ASP A 939 -52.12 -26.23 -41.08
CA ASP A 939 -52.77 -27.08 -40.09
C ASP A 939 -52.22 -26.77 -38.69
N GLU A 940 -53.01 -26.20 -37.78
CA GLU A 940 -52.62 -25.89 -36.38
C GLU A 940 -52.13 -27.13 -35.60
N SER A 941 -52.30 -28.32 -36.17
CA SER A 941 -51.95 -29.62 -35.61
C SER A 941 -50.55 -30.11 -35.96
N LYS A 942 -49.89 -29.59 -37.02
CA LYS A 942 -48.60 -30.12 -37.52
C LYS A 942 -47.41 -29.43 -36.84
N LEU A 943 -46.54 -30.21 -36.21
CA LEU A 943 -45.31 -29.73 -35.56
C LEU A 943 -44.26 -29.38 -36.64
N SER A 944 -44.05 -28.09 -36.92
CA SER A 944 -43.08 -27.55 -37.89
C SER A 944 -42.32 -26.35 -37.32
N LEU A 945 -41.23 -25.92 -37.97
CA LEU A 945 -40.53 -24.69 -37.58
C LEU A 945 -41.46 -23.48 -37.74
N ALA A 946 -42.25 -23.45 -38.80
CA ALA A 946 -43.25 -22.42 -39.05
C ALA A 946 -44.32 -22.34 -37.94
N TRP A 947 -44.82 -23.49 -37.45
CA TRP A 947 -45.75 -23.54 -36.31
C TRP A 947 -45.17 -22.94 -35.03
N MET A 948 -43.90 -23.26 -34.72
CA MET A 948 -43.20 -22.69 -33.56
C MET A 948 -43.04 -21.16 -33.72
N MET A 949 -42.60 -20.70 -34.89
CA MET A 949 -42.46 -19.28 -35.20
C MET A 949 -43.80 -18.53 -35.12
N PHE A 950 -44.89 -19.15 -35.58
CA PHE A 950 -46.24 -18.59 -35.45
C PHE A 950 -46.67 -18.45 -33.99
N LYS A 951 -46.41 -19.45 -33.13
CA LYS A 951 -46.72 -19.37 -31.69
C LYS A 951 -45.90 -18.28 -30.99
N MET A 952 -44.61 -18.17 -31.29
CA MET A 952 -43.76 -17.09 -30.77
C MET A 952 -44.27 -15.71 -31.22
N ARG A 953 -44.58 -15.56 -32.52
CA ARG A 953 -45.16 -14.32 -33.08
C ARG A 953 -46.48 -13.97 -32.41
N LYS A 954 -47.35 -14.93 -32.13
CA LYS A 954 -48.64 -14.70 -31.46
C LYS A 954 -48.46 -14.14 -30.04
N ILE A 955 -47.46 -14.58 -29.29
CA ILE A 955 -47.17 -14.06 -27.95
C ILE A 955 -46.58 -12.67 -28.02
N VAL A 956 -45.60 -12.44 -28.91
CA VAL A 956 -45.03 -11.09 -29.15
C VAL A 956 -46.14 -10.11 -29.56
N ASN A 957 -47.01 -10.49 -30.50
CA ASN A 957 -48.09 -9.64 -31.00
C ASN A 957 -49.26 -9.48 -30.02
N LYS A 958 -49.38 -10.33 -28.99
CA LYS A 958 -50.38 -10.15 -27.92
C LYS A 958 -50.07 -8.93 -27.04
N GLU A 959 -48.80 -8.52 -27.03
CA GLU A 959 -48.24 -7.47 -26.16
C GLU A 959 -47.96 -6.14 -26.88
N VAL A 960 -47.83 -6.13 -28.22
CA VAL A 960 -47.69 -4.88 -29.00
C VAL A 960 -48.91 -3.93 -28.87
N PRO A 961 -50.16 -4.41 -28.73
CA PRO A 961 -51.31 -3.52 -28.52
C PRO A 961 -51.34 -2.83 -27.14
N SER A 962 -50.68 -3.40 -26.12
CA SER A 962 -50.67 -2.87 -24.74
C SER A 962 -49.68 -1.72 -24.52
N ILE A 963 -48.83 -1.39 -25.49
CA ILE A 963 -47.85 -0.28 -25.43
C ILE A 963 -48.42 1.03 -26.03
N PHE A 964 -49.57 0.96 -26.71
CA PHE A 964 -50.20 2.09 -27.40
C PHE A 964 -51.56 2.55 -26.81
N TYR A 965 -51.86 2.19 -25.56
CA TYR A 965 -53.02 2.71 -24.81
C TYR A 965 -52.60 3.32 -23.48
#